data_AF-A0A667ZG00-F1
#
_entry.id   AF-A0A667ZG00-F1
#
_cell.length_a   1.000
_cell.length_b   1.000
_cell.length_c   1.000
_cell.angle_alpha   90.00
_cell.angle_beta   90.00
_cell.angle_gamma   90.00
#
_symmetry.space_group_name_H-M   'P 1'
#
loop_
_entity.id
_entity.type
_entity.pdbx_description
1 polymer ?
#
loop_
_entity_poly.entity_id
_entity_poly.type
_entity_poly.pdbx_seq_one_letter_code
_entity_poly.pdbx_strand_id
1 'polypeptide(L)'
;IKQKEEEDIFRSLENDFQLVLCELIGDKSLDKFRVEYEKVAQALRKSHDSEKRLMAKCRELTVEIKSSSTKAAAALRQSQEDQAALTSLKKEVEKAWKMFDTAQDEVKKHKEVILSLQQELKNSKMNEQHSGKSEGPEDSLTEILKMLEEGTEERDQLRTKLETLEEKLSKAKVAKQEVESQREADQQNIFQLQQEYQVQHNKWYQEMRLREKLEKEVKQLHVDIEASAAEAEAQILQVQRAREEEQKAEQKLKELKVNKREGQQDTDTHKRNTVHYHPLLLPKNPTIKLVFHLFHYCAASLTRQMKEDEMNQMRLEIAKLAKTNAATQKKLQQVVDDQADVDELKETLKTLKKVTVSSCVLVCLCVCATSPLHQNIITAAHETEKQQSLVKIQEQDKKHLEQEIHSYRQEAQKQRKIIQQLERDRDRYVNENNSLAQKVQKIVSDIELKERDIFDYKKKITEAEHNLQQHESQFERVVKEKNSFSKNLLEAQVGADYRSVRSSVAHLEYAVSVIHSQPNVCLNPGELQSVRQKIVEFKQEINGHKAEEQKLHKISVDADAENMKLQKQLDQIIRERDIIGQQLLRRNDERTLLCEKIKILQAVLTKGNLQYSQRLGDIHLLKLEIKGLQREISIMNKDLPDAKALRQELFRTQRELLCERKKCSVFRELQKHPPHMHRWRYLEASDPSKYELIQKMTKLQKRLIAKTQEVVDNRLLIQEKERLYMELKKNLARRPGLEVAEQLQQSQWTVRDMDKKLKVLNDFHLIHSSFFLCHDCPRCTHHHVEIRQQAWPDVIINQCSSNTFIMSSF
;
A
#
# COMPACT_ATOMS: atom_id res chain seq x y z
N ILE A 1 0.24 -32.38 -43.85
CA ILE A 1 -0.49 -31.91 -45.05
C ILE A 1 -0.25 -30.39 -45.14
N LYS A 2 -0.91 -29.59 -45.98
CA LYS A 2 -0.77 -28.12 -46.14
C LYS A 2 0.58 -27.50 -45.75
N GLN A 3 0.83 -27.19 -44.48
CA GLN A 3 2.13 -26.68 -44.04
C GLN A 3 3.36 -27.49 -44.46
N LYS A 4 3.26 -28.82 -44.60
CA LYS A 4 4.38 -29.61 -45.12
C LYS A 4 4.58 -29.38 -46.61
N GLU A 5 3.49 -29.27 -47.38
CA GLU A 5 3.53 -28.86 -48.78
C GLU A 5 4.11 -27.44 -48.91
N GLU A 6 3.71 -26.49 -48.04
CA GLU A 6 4.25 -25.12 -47.98
C GLU A 6 5.76 -25.08 -47.66
N GLU A 7 6.25 -25.90 -46.72
CA GLU A 7 7.69 -26.01 -46.43
C GLU A 7 8.49 -26.67 -47.56
N ASP A 8 7.95 -27.71 -48.21
CA ASP A 8 8.64 -28.42 -49.28
C ASP A 8 8.64 -27.59 -50.59
N ILE A 9 7.61 -26.77 -50.84
CA ILE A 9 7.62 -25.73 -51.89
C ILE A 9 8.68 -24.66 -51.61
N PHE A 10 8.77 -24.15 -50.38
CA PHE A 10 9.80 -23.17 -50.02
C PHE A 10 11.22 -23.72 -50.21
N ARG A 11 11.46 -24.99 -49.85
CA ARG A 11 12.74 -25.67 -50.07
C ARG A 11 13.11 -25.78 -51.56
N SER A 12 12.13 -26.04 -52.44
CA SER A 12 12.39 -26.01 -53.88
C SER A 12 12.87 -24.62 -54.30
N LEU A 13 12.14 -23.57 -53.92
CA LEU A 13 12.51 -22.19 -54.23
C LEU A 13 13.90 -21.82 -53.68
N GLU A 14 14.23 -22.19 -52.45
CA GLU A 14 15.55 -21.90 -51.86
C GLU A 14 16.71 -22.63 -52.57
N ASN A 15 16.45 -23.81 -53.15
CA ASN A 15 17.41 -24.49 -54.04
C ASN A 15 17.52 -23.77 -55.39
N ASP A 16 16.39 -23.38 -56.00
CA ASP A 16 16.37 -22.67 -57.29
C ASP A 16 17.12 -21.32 -57.20
N PHE A 17 16.91 -20.57 -56.12
CA PHE A 17 17.68 -19.35 -55.81
C PHE A 17 19.19 -19.62 -55.67
N GLN A 18 19.59 -20.76 -55.08
CA GLN A 18 21.01 -21.14 -54.94
C GLN A 18 21.63 -21.56 -56.28
N LEU A 19 20.89 -22.26 -57.14
CA LEU A 19 21.36 -22.64 -58.48
C LEU A 19 21.64 -21.39 -59.33
N VAL A 20 20.71 -20.45 -59.39
CA VAL A 20 20.89 -19.18 -60.13
C VAL A 20 22.03 -18.34 -59.52
N LEU A 21 22.17 -18.30 -58.18
CA LEU A 21 23.30 -17.63 -57.53
C LEU A 21 24.65 -18.27 -57.88
N CYS A 22 24.71 -19.58 -58.09
CA CYS A 22 25.92 -20.31 -58.52
C CYS A 22 26.27 -20.04 -59.99
N GLU A 23 25.29 -20.03 -60.89
CA GLU A 23 25.50 -19.68 -62.31
C GLU A 23 26.05 -18.25 -62.47
N LEU A 24 25.53 -17.31 -61.68
CA LEU A 24 25.95 -15.91 -61.67
C LEU A 24 27.37 -15.68 -61.11
N ILE A 25 28.07 -16.68 -60.59
CA ILE A 25 29.50 -16.56 -60.17
C ILE A 25 30.44 -16.49 -61.39
N GLY A 26 30.03 -17.01 -62.55
CA GLY A 26 30.89 -17.12 -63.73
C GLY A 26 31.22 -15.80 -64.44
N ASP A 27 30.33 -14.80 -64.37
CA ASP A 27 30.42 -13.57 -65.16
C ASP A 27 30.49 -12.30 -64.30
N LYS A 28 31.66 -11.65 -64.31
CA LYS A 28 31.95 -10.40 -63.58
C LYS A 28 31.13 -9.21 -64.04
N SER A 29 30.51 -9.25 -65.23
CA SER A 29 29.57 -8.21 -65.67
C SER A 29 28.25 -8.27 -64.89
N LEU A 30 27.88 -9.44 -64.36
CA LEU A 30 26.62 -9.70 -63.67
C LEU A 30 26.71 -9.61 -62.14
N ASP A 31 27.89 -9.40 -61.55
CA ASP A 31 28.07 -9.32 -60.08
C ASP A 31 27.13 -8.29 -59.40
N LYS A 32 26.78 -7.18 -60.09
CA LYS A 32 25.78 -6.22 -59.59
C LYS A 32 24.38 -6.83 -59.49
N PHE A 33 23.96 -7.59 -60.50
CA PHE A 33 22.68 -8.29 -60.50
C PHE A 33 22.66 -9.40 -59.44
N ARG A 34 23.76 -10.17 -59.35
CA ARG A 34 23.98 -11.19 -58.32
C ARG A 34 23.80 -10.65 -56.90
N VAL A 35 24.37 -9.48 -56.58
CA VAL A 35 24.23 -8.85 -55.26
C VAL A 35 22.78 -8.42 -54.96
N GLU A 36 22.03 -7.90 -55.94
CA GLU A 36 20.61 -7.60 -55.72
C GLU A 36 19.75 -8.88 -55.62
N TYR A 37 20.05 -9.90 -56.42
CA TYR A 37 19.37 -11.20 -56.38
C TYR A 37 19.62 -11.93 -55.04
N GLU A 38 20.83 -11.86 -54.49
CA GLU A 38 21.14 -12.40 -53.16
C GLU A 38 20.37 -11.66 -52.06
N LYS A 39 20.25 -10.32 -52.13
CA LYS A 39 19.40 -9.55 -51.20
C LYS A 39 17.94 -10.00 -51.26
N VAL A 40 17.40 -10.29 -52.45
CA VAL A 40 16.03 -10.81 -52.63
C VAL A 40 15.89 -12.19 -52.00
N ALA A 41 16.83 -13.12 -52.25
CA ALA A 41 16.83 -14.44 -51.62
C ALA A 41 16.89 -14.35 -50.08
N GLN A 42 17.79 -13.51 -49.54
CA GLN A 42 17.87 -13.25 -48.11
C GLN A 42 16.61 -12.61 -47.53
N ALA A 43 15.94 -11.71 -48.27
CA ALA A 43 14.70 -11.07 -47.84
C ALA A 43 13.53 -12.07 -47.82
N LEU A 44 13.40 -12.91 -48.84
CA LEU A 44 12.40 -13.98 -48.90
C LEU A 44 12.56 -14.97 -47.73
N ARG A 45 13.81 -15.40 -47.45
CA ARG A 45 14.10 -16.27 -46.30
C ARG A 45 13.75 -15.61 -44.97
N LYS A 46 14.14 -14.35 -44.76
CA LYS A 46 13.77 -13.57 -43.56
C LYS A 46 12.24 -13.43 -43.41
N SER A 47 11.52 -13.32 -44.53
CA SER A 47 10.05 -13.30 -44.55
C SER A 47 9.47 -14.63 -44.09
N HIS A 48 9.88 -15.76 -44.69
CA HIS A 48 9.40 -17.10 -44.33
C HIS A 48 9.76 -17.48 -42.88
N ASP A 49 10.96 -17.13 -42.41
CA ASP A 49 11.36 -17.29 -41.01
C ASP A 49 10.52 -16.41 -40.06
N SER A 50 9.95 -15.29 -40.53
CA SER A 50 9.00 -14.48 -39.76
C SER A 50 7.60 -15.07 -39.75
N GLU A 51 7.12 -15.57 -40.89
CA GLU A 51 5.84 -16.24 -41.05
C GLU A 51 5.77 -17.51 -40.18
N LYS A 52 6.81 -18.34 -40.17
CA LYS A 52 6.93 -19.52 -39.30
C LYS A 52 6.81 -19.16 -37.83
N ARG A 53 7.46 -18.09 -37.38
CA ARG A 53 7.37 -17.59 -35.99
C ARG A 53 5.98 -17.05 -35.65
N LEU A 54 5.34 -16.34 -36.58
CA LEU A 54 3.96 -15.87 -36.42
C LEU A 54 2.98 -17.05 -36.34
N MET A 55 3.06 -18.01 -37.25
CA MET A 55 2.22 -19.21 -37.27
C MET A 55 2.42 -20.10 -36.02
N ALA A 56 3.64 -20.18 -35.49
CA ALA A 56 3.91 -20.80 -34.19
C ALA A 56 3.20 -20.03 -33.04
N LYS A 57 3.35 -18.70 -32.95
CA LYS A 57 2.70 -17.92 -31.89
C LYS A 57 1.17 -17.91 -32.01
N CYS A 58 0.61 -17.93 -33.23
CA CYS A 58 -0.84 -18.12 -33.45
C CYS A 58 -1.34 -19.47 -32.93
N ARG A 59 -0.54 -20.54 -33.04
CA ARG A 59 -0.86 -21.85 -32.44
C ARG A 59 -0.79 -21.83 -30.93
N GLU A 60 0.27 -21.27 -30.35
CA GLU A 60 0.38 -21.06 -28.91
C GLU A 60 -0.83 -20.30 -28.37
N LEU A 61 -1.17 -19.14 -28.96
CA LEU A 61 -2.36 -18.36 -28.60
C LEU A 61 -3.66 -19.16 -28.76
N THR A 62 -3.79 -19.98 -29.81
CA THR A 62 -4.99 -20.84 -30.00
C THR A 62 -5.12 -21.89 -28.90
N VAL A 63 -4.00 -22.46 -28.42
CA VAL A 63 -3.99 -23.41 -27.30
C VAL A 63 -4.24 -22.69 -25.96
N GLU A 64 -3.60 -21.54 -25.74
CA GLU A 64 -3.79 -20.67 -24.57
C GLU A 64 -5.27 -20.27 -24.46
N ILE A 65 -5.90 -19.75 -25.53
CA ILE A 65 -7.32 -19.38 -25.60
C ILE A 65 -8.24 -20.57 -25.32
N LYS A 66 -7.98 -21.74 -25.91
CA LYS A 66 -8.76 -22.97 -25.60
C LYS A 66 -8.65 -23.35 -24.12
N SER A 67 -7.45 -23.29 -23.54
CA SER A 67 -7.21 -23.58 -22.12
C SER A 67 -7.83 -22.53 -21.17
N SER A 68 -7.93 -21.28 -21.62
CA SER A 68 -8.60 -20.20 -20.89
C SER A 68 -10.12 -20.37 -20.94
N SER A 69 -10.66 -20.73 -22.10
CA SER A 69 -12.09 -21.03 -22.27
C SER A 69 -12.55 -22.22 -21.43
N THR A 70 -11.77 -23.30 -21.32
CA THR A 70 -12.14 -24.44 -20.45
C THR A 70 -12.05 -24.08 -18.96
N LYS A 71 -11.05 -23.30 -18.55
CA LYS A 71 -10.94 -22.76 -17.18
C LYS A 71 -12.12 -21.82 -16.84
N ALA A 72 -12.51 -20.94 -17.76
CA ALA A 72 -13.66 -20.06 -17.58
C ALA A 72 -14.98 -20.84 -17.46
N ALA A 73 -15.17 -21.88 -18.30
CA ALA A 73 -16.35 -22.75 -18.21
C ALA A 73 -16.38 -23.56 -16.89
N ALA A 74 -15.24 -24.00 -16.37
CA ALA A 74 -15.14 -24.65 -15.07
C ALA A 74 -15.45 -23.70 -13.91
N ALA A 75 -14.88 -22.48 -13.92
CA ALA A 75 -15.18 -21.45 -12.92
C ALA A 75 -16.65 -21.01 -12.93
N LEU A 76 -17.28 -20.96 -14.12
CA LEU A 76 -18.71 -20.65 -14.24
C LEU A 76 -19.58 -21.77 -13.64
N ARG A 77 -19.21 -23.05 -13.79
CA ARG A 77 -19.89 -24.17 -13.13
C ARG A 77 -19.74 -24.12 -11.62
N GLN A 78 -18.52 -23.92 -11.12
CA GLN A 78 -18.28 -23.74 -9.67
C GLN A 78 -19.16 -22.60 -9.12
N SER A 79 -19.20 -21.45 -9.79
CA SER A 79 -20.06 -20.34 -9.38
C SER A 79 -21.56 -20.63 -9.43
N GLN A 80 -22.01 -21.59 -10.25
CA GLN A 80 -23.42 -22.04 -10.28
C GLN A 80 -23.71 -23.02 -9.15
N GLU A 81 -22.77 -23.92 -8.84
CA GLU A 81 -22.83 -24.87 -7.72
C GLU A 81 -22.76 -24.13 -6.37
N ASP A 82 -21.86 -23.17 -6.21
CA ASP A 82 -21.74 -22.28 -5.06
C ASP A 82 -23.05 -21.48 -4.84
N GLN A 83 -23.64 -20.94 -5.92
CA GLN A 83 -24.90 -20.21 -5.85
C GLN A 83 -26.06 -21.13 -5.46
N ALA A 84 -26.08 -22.38 -5.92
CA ALA A 84 -27.06 -23.37 -5.49
C ALA A 84 -26.93 -23.67 -3.99
N ALA A 85 -25.71 -23.93 -3.50
CA ALA A 85 -25.42 -24.15 -2.08
C ALA A 85 -25.77 -22.94 -1.21
N LEU A 86 -25.53 -21.72 -1.68
CA LEU A 86 -25.98 -20.49 -1.01
C LEU A 86 -27.51 -20.39 -0.93
N THR A 87 -28.27 -20.96 -1.88
CA THR A 87 -29.74 -21.00 -1.78
C THR A 87 -30.28 -22.12 -0.88
N SER A 88 -29.58 -23.24 -0.70
CA SER A 88 -29.97 -24.25 0.31
C SER A 88 -29.66 -23.74 1.72
N LEU A 89 -28.46 -23.22 1.96
CA LEU A 89 -28.05 -22.64 3.24
C LEU A 89 -28.97 -21.49 3.68
N LYS A 90 -29.40 -20.61 2.75
CA LYS A 90 -30.41 -19.58 3.06
C LYS A 90 -31.75 -20.16 3.51
N LYS A 91 -32.24 -21.23 2.88
CA LYS A 91 -33.47 -21.92 3.28
C LYS A 91 -33.33 -22.63 4.64
N GLU A 92 -32.13 -23.11 4.97
CA GLU A 92 -31.84 -23.70 6.28
C GLU A 92 -31.77 -22.64 7.38
N VAL A 93 -31.16 -21.49 7.11
CA VAL A 93 -31.21 -20.31 7.99
C VAL A 93 -32.66 -19.83 8.19
N GLU A 94 -33.45 -19.71 7.14
CA GLU A 94 -34.89 -19.35 7.25
C GLU A 94 -35.71 -20.36 8.07
N LYS A 95 -35.39 -21.66 8.01
CA LYS A 95 -35.99 -22.70 8.87
C LYS A 95 -35.56 -22.51 10.32
N ALA A 96 -34.27 -22.30 10.58
CA ALA A 96 -33.73 -22.10 11.93
C ALA A 96 -34.32 -20.85 12.61
N TRP A 97 -34.48 -19.74 11.87
CA TRP A 97 -35.19 -18.56 12.36
C TRP A 97 -36.65 -18.85 12.71
N LYS A 98 -37.41 -19.54 11.83
CA LYS A 98 -38.80 -19.93 12.14
C LYS A 98 -38.90 -20.85 13.35
N MET A 99 -37.95 -21.77 13.54
CA MET A 99 -37.89 -22.62 14.74
C MET A 99 -37.59 -21.80 16.01
N PHE A 100 -36.70 -20.81 15.92
CA PHE A 100 -36.41 -19.89 17.01
C PHE A 100 -37.63 -19.02 17.36
N ASP A 101 -38.34 -18.49 16.36
CA ASP A 101 -39.56 -17.70 16.57
C ASP A 101 -40.65 -18.54 17.27
N THR A 102 -40.88 -19.79 16.82
CA THR A 102 -41.83 -20.69 17.49
C THR A 102 -41.44 -21.00 18.94
N ALA A 103 -40.16 -21.25 19.21
CA ALA A 103 -39.68 -21.48 20.57
C ALA A 103 -39.78 -20.21 21.43
N GLN A 104 -39.60 -19.02 20.85
CA GLN A 104 -39.79 -17.76 21.55
C GLN A 104 -41.26 -17.52 21.92
N ASP A 105 -42.20 -17.89 21.05
CA ASP A 105 -43.64 -17.81 21.33
C ASP A 105 -44.12 -18.85 22.35
N GLU A 106 -43.55 -20.06 22.36
CA GLU A 106 -43.75 -21.03 23.45
C GLU A 106 -43.23 -20.48 24.79
N VAL A 107 -42.04 -19.86 24.81
CA VAL A 107 -41.49 -19.20 26.00
C VAL A 107 -42.35 -18.01 26.46
N LYS A 108 -43.04 -17.28 25.57
CA LYS A 108 -44.04 -16.25 25.95
C LYS A 108 -45.24 -16.90 26.65
N LYS A 109 -45.87 -17.89 26.02
CA LYS A 109 -47.02 -18.64 26.59
C LYS A 109 -46.68 -19.28 27.94
N HIS A 110 -45.51 -19.88 28.09
CA HIS A 110 -45.07 -20.44 29.36
C HIS A 110 -44.88 -19.37 30.45
N LYS A 111 -44.42 -18.16 30.13
CA LYS A 111 -44.37 -17.05 31.09
C LYS A 111 -45.77 -16.57 31.50
N GLU A 112 -46.71 -16.50 30.56
CA GLU A 112 -48.10 -16.14 30.82
C GLU A 112 -48.78 -17.15 31.76
N VAL A 113 -48.59 -18.45 31.51
CA VAL A 113 -49.08 -19.53 32.39
C VAL A 113 -48.39 -19.53 33.76
N ILE A 114 -47.09 -19.22 33.84
CA ILE A 114 -46.41 -19.06 35.14
C ILE A 114 -46.99 -17.87 35.92
N LEU A 115 -47.33 -16.77 35.25
CA LEU A 115 -47.96 -15.61 35.89
C LEU A 115 -49.38 -15.90 36.36
N SER A 116 -50.21 -16.63 35.59
CA SER A 116 -51.55 -17.03 36.04
C SER A 116 -51.48 -17.97 37.24
N LEU A 117 -50.62 -19.00 37.20
CA LEU A 117 -50.41 -19.92 38.33
C LEU A 117 -49.84 -19.22 39.57
N GLN A 118 -48.97 -18.21 39.42
CA GLN A 118 -48.51 -17.39 40.53
C GLN A 118 -49.62 -16.52 41.14
N GLN A 119 -50.58 -16.06 40.32
CA GLN A 119 -51.73 -15.29 40.79
C GLN A 119 -52.80 -16.19 41.43
N GLU A 120 -53.02 -17.39 40.90
CA GLU A 120 -53.86 -18.42 41.50
C GLU A 120 -53.31 -18.88 42.86
N LEU A 121 -52.00 -19.16 42.98
CA LEU A 121 -51.31 -19.44 44.25
C LEU A 121 -51.36 -18.29 45.26
N LYS A 122 -51.59 -17.06 44.79
CA LYS A 122 -51.78 -15.88 45.64
C LYS A 122 -53.23 -15.75 46.11
N ASN A 123 -54.18 -16.23 45.32
CA ASN A 123 -55.61 -16.26 45.64
C ASN A 123 -55.97 -17.44 46.56
N SER A 124 -55.41 -18.64 46.32
CA SER A 124 -55.68 -19.82 47.17
C SER A 124 -55.19 -19.61 48.62
N LYS A 125 -54.03 -18.97 48.80
CA LYS A 125 -53.51 -18.54 50.11
C LYS A 125 -54.37 -17.51 50.85
N MET A 126 -55.35 -16.90 50.19
CA MET A 126 -56.37 -16.05 50.83
C MET A 126 -57.66 -16.81 51.16
N ASN A 127 -57.80 -18.06 50.71
CA ASN A 127 -59.03 -18.85 50.78
C ASN A 127 -58.95 -20.01 51.80
N GLU A 128 -57.75 -20.38 52.26
CA GLU A 128 -57.48 -21.45 53.26
C GLU A 128 -57.83 -21.05 54.72
N GLN A 129 -58.83 -20.18 54.94
CA GLN A 129 -59.27 -19.74 56.29
C GLN A 129 -60.74 -20.06 56.65
N HIS A 130 -61.47 -20.87 55.87
CA HIS A 130 -62.84 -21.27 56.20
C HIS A 130 -63.18 -22.75 55.97
N SER A 131 -63.49 -23.46 57.08
CA SER A 131 -64.20 -24.75 57.22
C SER A 131 -63.63 -26.00 56.50
N GLY A 132 -63.65 -27.23 57.08
CA GLY A 132 -63.92 -27.65 58.47
C GLY A 132 -65.14 -28.57 58.66
N LYS A 133 -64.87 -29.87 58.95
CA LYS A 133 -65.82 -30.95 59.31
C LYS A 133 -66.74 -31.43 58.15
N SER A 134 -67.51 -32.52 58.19
CA SER A 134 -67.88 -33.56 59.20
C SER A 134 -68.25 -34.85 58.42
N GLU A 135 -68.22 -36.12 58.89
CA GLU A 135 -67.47 -36.89 59.93
C GLU A 135 -68.16 -38.30 60.05
N GLY A 136 -67.62 -39.41 59.47
CA GLY A 136 -68.33 -40.73 59.44
C GLY A 136 -67.47 -42.01 59.26
N PRO A 137 -67.63 -43.08 60.08
CA PRO A 137 -66.68 -44.22 60.13
C PRO A 137 -66.98 -45.42 59.21
N GLU A 138 -67.64 -45.22 58.05
CA GLU A 138 -67.44 -46.10 56.89
C GLU A 138 -66.40 -45.51 55.92
N ASP A 139 -66.24 -44.17 55.93
CA ASP A 139 -65.20 -43.51 55.17
C ASP A 139 -63.82 -44.06 55.52
N SER A 140 -63.54 -44.51 56.75
CA SER A 140 -62.20 -44.99 57.13
C SER A 140 -61.65 -46.16 56.29
N LEU A 141 -62.49 -46.99 55.65
CA LEU A 141 -62.01 -48.03 54.71
C LEU A 141 -61.90 -47.50 53.27
N THR A 142 -62.80 -46.62 52.84
CA THR A 142 -62.71 -45.94 51.54
C THR A 142 -61.68 -44.81 51.51
N GLU A 143 -61.27 -44.27 52.66
CA GLU A 143 -60.16 -43.35 52.92
C GLU A 143 -58.84 -44.10 52.96
N ILE A 144 -58.78 -45.30 53.54
CA ILE A 144 -57.58 -46.15 53.44
C ILE A 144 -57.41 -46.63 51.99
N LEU A 145 -58.48 -47.00 51.31
CA LEU A 145 -58.42 -47.31 49.88
C LEU A 145 -58.08 -46.07 49.04
N LYS A 146 -58.65 -44.89 49.32
CA LYS A 146 -58.23 -43.63 48.68
C LYS A 146 -56.78 -43.29 48.94
N MET A 147 -56.30 -43.28 50.18
CA MET A 147 -54.89 -42.99 50.48
C MET A 147 -53.93 -44.03 49.88
N LEU A 148 -54.40 -45.26 49.60
CA LEU A 148 -53.66 -46.23 48.81
C LEU A 148 -53.74 -45.93 47.31
N GLU A 149 -54.90 -45.57 46.76
CA GLU A 149 -55.07 -45.14 45.37
C GLU A 149 -54.29 -43.85 45.09
N GLU A 150 -54.60 -42.75 45.79
CA GLU A 150 -53.87 -41.48 45.87
C GLU A 150 -52.37 -41.71 46.12
N GLY A 151 -51.99 -42.60 47.04
CA GLY A 151 -50.59 -42.98 47.29
C GLY A 151 -49.93 -43.73 46.13
N THR A 152 -50.68 -44.54 45.37
CA THR A 152 -50.17 -45.14 44.11
C THR A 152 -50.16 -44.15 42.95
N GLU A 153 -51.11 -43.21 42.88
CA GLU A 153 -51.11 -42.12 41.92
C GLU A 153 -49.93 -41.18 42.18
N GLU A 154 -49.65 -40.80 43.42
CA GLU A 154 -48.45 -40.06 43.80
C GLU A 154 -47.19 -40.82 43.43
N ARG A 155 -47.10 -42.12 43.76
CA ARG A 155 -45.97 -42.99 43.39
C ARG A 155 -45.76 -43.05 41.88
N ASP A 156 -46.82 -43.15 41.09
CA ASP A 156 -46.74 -43.35 39.64
C ASP A 156 -46.61 -42.01 38.88
N GLN A 157 -47.14 -40.92 39.45
CA GLN A 157 -46.75 -39.56 39.10
C GLN A 157 -45.27 -39.29 39.42
N LEU A 158 -44.74 -39.80 40.54
CA LEU A 158 -43.32 -39.66 40.89
C LEU A 158 -42.43 -40.54 39.99
N ARG A 159 -42.88 -41.73 39.59
CA ARG A 159 -42.22 -42.55 38.55
C ARG A 159 -42.17 -41.83 37.21
N THR A 160 -43.29 -41.32 36.70
CA THR A 160 -43.30 -40.58 35.43
C THR A 160 -42.52 -39.26 35.51
N LYS A 161 -42.50 -38.58 36.67
CA LYS A 161 -41.59 -37.45 36.92
C LYS A 161 -40.11 -37.89 36.92
N LEU A 162 -39.76 -39.06 37.48
CA LEU A 162 -38.40 -39.62 37.45
C LEU A 162 -38.01 -40.04 36.02
N GLU A 163 -38.83 -40.81 35.32
CA GLU A 163 -38.61 -41.26 33.94
C GLU A 163 -38.41 -40.06 32.98
N THR A 164 -39.24 -39.02 33.09
CA THR A 164 -39.05 -37.80 32.29
C THR A 164 -37.86 -36.94 32.73
N LEU A 165 -37.34 -37.09 33.95
CA LEU A 165 -36.08 -36.48 34.40
C LEU A 165 -34.86 -37.30 33.92
N GLU A 166 -34.94 -38.63 33.91
CA GLU A 166 -33.92 -39.52 33.36
C GLU A 166 -33.80 -39.37 31.84
N GLU A 167 -34.92 -39.19 31.13
CA GLU A 167 -34.92 -38.89 29.69
C GLU A 167 -34.35 -37.49 29.37
N LYS A 168 -34.62 -36.49 30.23
CA LYS A 168 -33.95 -35.18 30.14
C LYS A 168 -32.46 -35.27 30.45
N LEU A 169 -32.08 -36.11 31.42
CA LEU A 169 -30.67 -36.35 31.81
C LEU A 169 -29.91 -37.08 30.69
N SER A 170 -30.52 -38.05 30.00
CA SER A 170 -29.89 -38.75 28.88
C SER A 170 -29.72 -37.82 27.67
N LYS A 171 -30.74 -37.05 27.30
CA LYS A 171 -30.67 -36.00 26.26
C LYS A 171 -29.58 -34.96 26.58
N ALA A 172 -29.49 -34.50 27.83
CA ALA A 172 -28.46 -33.57 28.27
C ALA A 172 -27.03 -34.17 28.24
N LYS A 173 -26.88 -35.48 28.55
CA LYS A 173 -25.59 -36.18 28.43
C LYS A 173 -25.12 -36.29 26.98
N VAL A 174 -26.02 -36.63 26.04
CA VAL A 174 -25.69 -36.71 24.61
C VAL A 174 -25.31 -35.34 24.07
N ALA A 175 -26.11 -34.31 24.33
CA ALA A 175 -25.81 -32.93 23.92
C ALA A 175 -24.48 -32.42 24.52
N LYS A 176 -24.14 -32.80 25.75
CA LYS A 176 -22.83 -32.50 26.34
C LYS A 176 -21.69 -33.16 25.57
N GLN A 177 -21.81 -34.45 25.23
CA GLN A 177 -20.78 -35.18 24.49
C GLN A 177 -20.57 -34.63 23.08
N GLU A 178 -21.65 -34.20 22.40
CA GLU A 178 -21.59 -33.55 21.09
C GLU A 178 -20.90 -32.17 21.15
N VAL A 179 -21.17 -31.38 22.19
CA VAL A 179 -20.46 -30.11 22.43
C VAL A 179 -18.99 -30.34 22.83
N GLU A 180 -18.67 -31.41 23.56
CA GLU A 180 -17.29 -31.77 23.90
C GLU A 180 -16.50 -32.22 22.66
N SER A 181 -17.07 -33.05 21.78
CA SER A 181 -16.40 -33.47 20.55
C SER A 181 -16.24 -32.33 19.53
N GLN A 182 -17.23 -31.45 19.38
CA GLN A 182 -17.10 -30.25 18.55
C GLN A 182 -16.01 -29.31 19.09
N ARG A 183 -15.92 -29.13 20.41
CA ARG A 183 -14.86 -28.34 21.06
C ARG A 183 -13.46 -28.93 20.81
N GLU A 184 -13.32 -30.26 20.81
CA GLU A 184 -12.05 -30.92 20.48
C GLU A 184 -11.67 -30.73 19.00
N ALA A 185 -12.65 -30.84 18.08
CA ALA A 185 -12.44 -30.54 16.67
C ALA A 185 -12.03 -29.07 16.45
N ASP A 186 -12.70 -28.12 17.10
CA ASP A 186 -12.36 -26.70 17.02
C ASP A 186 -10.97 -26.39 17.61
N GLN A 187 -10.56 -27.08 18.68
CA GLN A 187 -9.20 -26.98 19.22
C GLN A 187 -8.15 -27.51 18.24
N GLN A 188 -8.42 -28.61 17.53
CA GLN A 188 -7.53 -29.12 16.48
C GLN A 188 -7.45 -28.16 15.29
N ASN A 189 -8.57 -27.58 14.87
CA ASN A 189 -8.63 -26.56 13.83
C ASN A 189 -7.83 -25.29 14.21
N ILE A 190 -7.97 -24.82 15.46
CA ILE A 190 -7.19 -23.68 15.99
C ILE A 190 -5.68 -24.00 15.98
N PHE A 191 -5.28 -25.21 16.37
CA PHE A 191 -3.87 -25.62 16.35
C PHE A 191 -3.30 -25.67 14.92
N GLN A 192 -4.05 -26.21 13.97
CA GLN A 192 -3.66 -26.22 12.55
C GLN A 192 -3.50 -24.79 12.01
N LEU A 193 -4.47 -23.91 12.26
CA LEU A 193 -4.42 -22.50 11.86
C LEU A 193 -3.25 -21.73 12.51
N GLN A 194 -2.89 -22.05 13.76
CA GLN A 194 -1.69 -21.50 14.41
C GLN A 194 -0.40 -21.98 13.73
N GLN A 195 -0.31 -23.25 13.35
CA GLN A 195 0.84 -23.80 12.62
C GLN A 195 0.95 -23.19 11.22
N GLU A 196 -0.16 -23.05 10.48
CA GLU A 196 -0.19 -22.37 9.18
C GLU A 196 0.22 -20.90 9.31
N TYR A 197 -0.31 -20.18 10.32
CA TYR A 197 0.07 -18.80 10.59
C TYR A 197 1.59 -18.66 10.82
N GLN A 198 2.21 -19.55 11.63
CA GLN A 198 3.66 -19.55 11.82
C GLN A 198 4.43 -19.80 10.51
N VAL A 199 3.97 -20.73 9.66
CA VAL A 199 4.59 -21.00 8.36
C VAL A 199 4.47 -19.80 7.42
N GLN A 200 3.32 -19.14 7.35
CA GLN A 200 3.13 -17.96 6.50
C GLN A 200 3.89 -16.74 7.04
N HIS A 201 3.93 -16.53 8.36
CA HIS A 201 4.75 -15.50 9.01
C HIS A 201 6.24 -15.69 8.69
N ASN A 202 6.75 -16.92 8.75
CA ASN A 202 8.14 -17.21 8.42
C ASN A 202 8.47 -16.98 6.93
N LYS A 203 7.55 -17.32 6.01
CA LYS A 203 7.69 -17.00 4.58
C LYS A 203 7.71 -15.48 4.35
N TRP A 204 6.76 -14.74 4.93
CA TRP A 204 6.68 -13.29 4.83
C TRP A 204 7.95 -12.62 5.38
N TYR A 205 8.50 -13.12 6.49
CA TYR A 205 9.72 -12.60 7.09
C TYR A 205 10.97 -12.89 6.22
N GLN A 206 11.03 -14.04 5.54
CA GLN A 206 12.06 -14.32 4.53
C GLN A 206 11.93 -13.40 3.31
N GLU A 207 10.71 -13.20 2.82
CA GLU A 207 10.42 -12.31 1.68
C GLU A 207 10.76 -10.84 2.01
N MET A 208 10.45 -10.37 3.21
CA MET A 208 10.82 -9.01 3.66
C MET A 208 12.34 -8.85 3.74
N ARG A 209 13.08 -9.84 4.26
CA ARG A 209 14.56 -9.83 4.26
C ARG A 209 15.17 -9.87 2.85
N LEU A 210 14.54 -10.57 1.91
CA LEU A 210 14.97 -10.56 0.50
C LEU A 210 14.70 -9.21 -0.15
N ARG A 211 13.51 -8.64 0.07
CA ARG A 211 13.15 -7.30 -0.39
C ARG A 211 14.09 -6.22 0.16
N GLU A 212 14.46 -6.29 1.43
CA GLU A 212 15.44 -5.36 2.03
C GLU A 212 16.83 -5.42 1.37
N LYS A 213 17.26 -6.60 0.90
CA LYS A 213 18.52 -6.73 0.15
C LYS A 213 18.39 -6.11 -1.23
N LEU A 214 17.34 -6.47 -1.97
CA LEU A 214 17.06 -5.91 -3.30
C LEU A 214 16.88 -4.38 -3.25
N GLU A 215 16.25 -3.83 -2.21
CA GLU A 215 16.13 -2.37 -2.02
C GLU A 215 17.47 -1.69 -1.66
N LYS A 216 18.46 -2.42 -1.13
CA LYS A 216 19.83 -1.91 -0.92
C LYS A 216 20.66 -2.03 -2.20
N GLU A 217 20.54 -3.13 -2.92
CA GLU A 217 21.17 -3.35 -4.23
C GLU A 217 20.69 -2.34 -5.28
N VAL A 218 19.39 -2.07 -5.38
CA VAL A 218 18.83 -1.03 -6.27
C VAL A 218 19.32 0.36 -5.89
N LYS A 219 19.49 0.67 -4.60
CA LYS A 219 20.06 1.96 -4.15
C LYS A 219 21.54 2.08 -4.51
N GLN A 220 22.32 1.01 -4.38
CA GLN A 220 23.72 1.00 -4.80
C GLN A 220 23.83 1.18 -6.32
N LEU A 221 23.09 0.40 -7.11
CA LEU A 221 23.07 0.51 -8.57
C LEU A 221 22.61 1.90 -9.05
N HIS A 222 21.73 2.58 -8.31
CA HIS A 222 21.33 3.94 -8.62
C HIS A 222 22.50 4.92 -8.44
N VAL A 223 23.25 4.83 -7.33
CA VAL A 223 24.46 5.62 -7.07
C VAL A 223 25.56 5.32 -8.09
N ASP A 224 25.73 4.05 -8.47
CA ASP A 224 26.70 3.63 -9.48
C ASP A 224 26.36 4.22 -10.87
N ILE A 225 25.06 4.29 -11.21
CA ILE A 225 24.57 4.94 -12.44
C ILE A 225 24.76 6.46 -12.37
N GLU A 226 24.49 7.11 -11.24
CA GLU A 226 24.73 8.56 -11.06
C GLU A 226 26.23 8.91 -11.16
N ALA A 227 27.11 8.10 -10.59
CA ALA A 227 28.55 8.23 -10.73
C ALA A 227 28.99 8.06 -12.19
N SER A 228 28.50 7.02 -12.87
CA SER A 228 28.81 6.77 -14.29
C SER A 228 28.29 7.89 -15.21
N ALA A 229 27.14 8.49 -14.89
CA ALA A 229 26.62 9.66 -15.60
C ALA A 229 27.52 10.90 -15.40
N ALA A 230 27.96 11.16 -14.16
CA ALA A 230 28.87 12.28 -13.86
C ALA A 230 30.24 12.11 -14.54
N GLU A 231 30.76 10.87 -14.62
CA GLU A 231 31.97 10.57 -15.40
C GLU A 231 31.77 10.82 -16.91
N ALA A 232 30.61 10.45 -17.46
CA ALA A 232 30.28 10.70 -18.86
C ALA A 232 30.15 12.21 -19.15
N GLU A 233 29.53 12.99 -18.27
CA GLU A 233 29.46 14.46 -18.39
C GLU A 233 30.84 15.11 -18.31
N ALA A 234 31.72 14.63 -17.42
CA ALA A 234 33.11 15.09 -17.33
C ALA A 234 33.91 14.78 -18.61
N GLN A 235 33.72 13.61 -19.22
CA GLN A 235 34.31 13.26 -20.52
C GLN A 235 33.76 14.11 -21.66
N ILE A 236 32.45 14.38 -21.69
CA ILE A 236 31.82 15.28 -22.67
C ILE A 236 32.41 16.69 -22.57
N LEU A 237 32.59 17.23 -21.35
CA LEU A 237 33.24 18.52 -21.11
C LEU A 237 34.71 18.52 -21.55
N GLN A 238 35.44 17.42 -21.36
CA GLN A 238 36.82 17.29 -21.84
C GLN A 238 36.89 17.29 -23.38
N VAL A 239 35.98 16.56 -24.04
CA VAL A 239 35.88 16.54 -25.52
C VAL A 239 35.47 17.91 -26.08
N GLN A 240 34.60 18.65 -25.39
CA GLN A 240 34.24 20.03 -25.78
C GLN A 240 35.46 20.97 -25.73
N ARG A 241 36.25 20.93 -24.64
CA ARG A 241 37.49 21.72 -24.52
C ARG A 241 38.50 21.36 -25.60
N ALA A 242 38.71 20.07 -25.88
CA ALA A 242 39.60 19.62 -26.94
C ALA A 242 39.17 20.14 -28.33
N ARG A 243 37.87 20.17 -28.62
CA ARG A 243 37.33 20.76 -29.87
C ARG A 243 37.51 22.27 -29.94
N GLU A 244 37.39 22.99 -28.82
CA GLU A 244 37.71 24.42 -28.81
C GLU A 244 39.19 24.68 -29.07
N GLU A 245 40.09 23.88 -28.50
CA GLU A 245 41.53 23.97 -28.73
C GLU A 245 41.90 23.63 -30.17
N GLU A 246 41.27 22.61 -30.76
CA GLU A 246 41.36 22.27 -32.18
C GLU A 246 40.90 23.42 -33.08
N GLN A 247 39.75 24.05 -32.79
CA GLN A 247 39.27 25.22 -33.54
C GLN A 247 40.20 26.43 -33.42
N LYS A 248 40.75 26.69 -32.22
CA LYS A 248 41.76 27.75 -31.99
C LYS A 248 43.06 27.46 -32.74
N ALA A 249 43.45 26.18 -32.87
CA ALA A 249 44.59 25.76 -33.68
C ALA A 249 44.31 25.89 -35.19
N GLU A 250 43.11 25.53 -35.66
CA GLU A 250 42.69 25.74 -37.05
C GLU A 250 42.71 27.23 -37.45
N GLN A 251 42.22 28.12 -36.57
CA GLN A 251 42.21 29.56 -36.81
C GLN A 251 43.63 30.09 -37.00
N LYS A 252 44.54 29.76 -36.07
CA LYS A 252 45.98 30.09 -36.20
C LYS A 252 46.61 29.48 -37.45
N LEU A 253 46.21 28.28 -37.86
CA LEU A 253 46.70 27.65 -39.09
C LEU A 253 46.18 28.38 -40.34
N LYS A 254 44.96 28.94 -40.31
CA LYS A 254 44.39 29.76 -41.39
C LYS A 254 45.09 31.11 -41.47
N GLU A 255 45.33 31.78 -40.34
CA GLU A 255 46.13 33.01 -40.23
C GLU A 255 47.56 32.80 -40.78
N LEU A 256 48.28 31.79 -40.30
CA LEU A 256 49.63 31.47 -40.79
C LEU A 256 49.67 31.14 -42.29
N LYS A 257 48.58 30.59 -42.87
CA LYS A 257 48.44 30.38 -44.31
C LYS A 257 48.18 31.67 -45.09
N VAL A 258 47.52 32.67 -44.50
CA VAL A 258 47.35 34.01 -45.08
C VAL A 258 48.67 34.77 -45.02
N ASN A 259 49.28 34.92 -43.84
CA ASN A 259 50.55 35.62 -43.66
C ASN A 259 51.67 35.02 -44.51
N LYS A 260 51.66 33.68 -44.74
CA LYS A 260 52.60 33.04 -45.67
C LYS A 260 52.35 33.40 -47.13
N ARG A 261 51.09 33.55 -47.57
CA ARG A 261 50.75 34.00 -48.93
C ARG A 261 51.16 35.46 -49.14
N GLU A 262 50.88 36.31 -48.16
CA GLU A 262 51.28 37.72 -48.16
C GLU A 262 52.81 37.84 -48.20
N GLY A 263 53.54 37.17 -47.31
CA GLY A 263 55.01 37.12 -47.36
C GLY A 263 55.60 36.49 -48.64
N GLN A 264 54.88 35.59 -49.31
CA GLN A 264 55.26 35.10 -50.64
C GLN A 264 55.04 36.17 -51.71
N GLN A 265 53.93 36.90 -51.67
CA GLN A 265 53.65 38.03 -52.58
C GLN A 265 54.61 39.21 -52.35
N ASP A 266 54.97 39.50 -51.10
CA ASP A 266 55.97 40.52 -50.74
C ASP A 266 57.38 40.12 -51.15
N THR A 267 57.77 38.84 -50.99
CA THR A 267 59.07 38.37 -51.49
C THR A 267 59.11 38.28 -53.02
N ASP A 268 58.00 38.01 -53.71
CA ASP A 268 57.95 38.01 -55.19
C ASP A 268 57.88 39.43 -55.78
N THR A 269 57.24 40.39 -55.11
CA THR A 269 57.37 41.82 -55.47
C THR A 269 58.77 42.34 -55.15
N HIS A 270 59.37 41.96 -54.02
CA HIS A 270 60.77 42.28 -53.72
C HIS A 270 61.74 41.65 -54.73
N LYS A 271 61.52 40.43 -55.21
CA LYS A 271 62.34 39.83 -56.29
C LYS A 271 62.19 40.62 -57.59
N ARG A 272 60.96 40.97 -58.00
CA ARG A 272 60.71 41.80 -59.20
C ARG A 272 61.40 43.17 -59.09
N ASN A 273 61.22 43.85 -57.96
CA ASN A 273 61.85 45.14 -57.70
C ASN A 273 63.38 45.02 -57.65
N THR A 274 63.91 44.00 -56.98
CA THR A 274 65.37 43.74 -56.92
C THR A 274 65.92 43.52 -58.32
N VAL A 275 65.32 42.65 -59.14
CA VAL A 275 65.75 42.43 -60.54
C VAL A 275 65.68 43.72 -61.37
N HIS A 276 64.67 44.56 -61.14
CA HIS A 276 64.51 45.85 -61.84
C HIS A 276 65.57 46.89 -61.43
N TYR A 277 66.01 46.90 -60.16
CA TYR A 277 66.99 47.87 -59.64
C TYR A 277 68.44 47.36 -59.60
N HIS A 278 68.69 46.05 -59.69
CA HIS A 278 70.03 45.46 -59.57
C HIS A 278 71.05 46.01 -60.57
N PRO A 279 70.69 46.30 -61.86
CA PRO A 279 71.63 46.88 -62.82
C PRO A 279 71.94 48.37 -62.58
N LEU A 280 71.14 49.10 -61.80
CA LEU A 280 71.28 50.55 -61.59
C LEU A 280 71.96 50.92 -60.25
N LEU A 281 72.00 50.02 -59.27
CA LEU A 281 72.51 50.31 -57.93
C LEU A 281 73.84 49.59 -57.63
N LEU A 282 74.90 49.99 -58.34
CA LEU A 282 76.29 49.75 -57.99
C LEU A 282 76.94 51.06 -57.48
N PRO A 283 76.92 51.35 -56.16
CA PRO A 283 77.49 52.59 -55.63
C PRO A 283 79.02 52.52 -55.65
N LYS A 284 79.67 53.38 -56.44
CA LYS A 284 81.13 53.57 -56.47
C LYS A 284 81.64 54.36 -55.24
N ASN A 285 81.18 54.00 -54.05
CA ASN A 285 81.44 54.78 -52.82
C ASN A 285 81.82 53.84 -51.64
N PRO A 286 83.07 53.87 -51.14
CA PRO A 286 83.57 52.90 -50.17
C PRO A 286 82.88 53.01 -48.80
N THR A 287 82.43 54.19 -48.41
CA THR A 287 81.75 54.43 -47.13
C THR A 287 80.42 53.68 -47.03
N ILE A 288 79.68 53.61 -48.14
CA ILE A 288 78.41 52.86 -48.21
C ILE A 288 78.67 51.34 -48.13
N LYS A 289 79.74 50.85 -48.75
CA LYS A 289 80.18 49.45 -48.56
C LYS A 289 80.47 49.15 -47.09
N LEU A 290 81.18 50.03 -46.38
CA LEU A 290 81.51 49.81 -44.97
C LEU A 290 80.24 49.79 -44.09
N VAL A 291 79.30 50.72 -44.29
CA VAL A 291 78.02 50.72 -43.56
C VAL A 291 77.18 49.48 -43.89
N PHE A 292 77.12 49.06 -45.16
CA PHE A 292 76.39 47.85 -45.54
C PHE A 292 77.04 46.59 -44.97
N HIS A 293 78.37 46.49 -44.95
CA HIS A 293 79.09 45.41 -44.29
C HIS A 293 78.87 45.39 -42.77
N LEU A 294 78.86 46.55 -42.11
CA LEU A 294 78.58 46.65 -40.67
C LEU A 294 77.13 46.27 -40.35
N PHE A 295 76.15 46.76 -41.12
CA PHE A 295 74.75 46.40 -40.92
C PHE A 295 74.49 44.91 -41.19
N HIS A 296 75.07 44.36 -42.27
CA HIS A 296 75.02 42.94 -42.57
C HIS A 296 75.75 42.09 -41.52
N TYR A 297 76.86 42.57 -40.95
CA TYR A 297 77.57 41.92 -39.85
C TYR A 297 76.75 41.92 -38.57
N CYS A 298 76.12 43.04 -38.19
CA CYS A 298 75.22 43.09 -37.02
C CYS A 298 73.97 42.22 -37.21
N ALA A 299 73.34 42.23 -38.39
CA ALA A 299 72.20 41.37 -38.70
C ALA A 299 72.57 39.87 -38.72
N ALA A 300 73.73 39.53 -39.27
CA ALA A 300 74.29 38.18 -39.22
C ALA A 300 74.68 37.78 -37.79
N SER A 301 75.19 38.70 -36.97
CA SER A 301 75.51 38.46 -35.56
C SER A 301 74.26 38.20 -34.74
N LEU A 302 73.19 38.98 -34.92
CA LEU A 302 71.94 38.81 -34.18
C LEU A 302 71.20 37.53 -34.59
N THR A 303 71.15 37.22 -35.89
CA THR A 303 70.57 35.96 -36.38
C THR A 303 71.46 34.75 -36.06
N ARG A 304 72.78 34.92 -35.92
CA ARG A 304 73.68 33.89 -35.37
C ARG A 304 73.42 33.67 -33.88
N GLN A 305 73.29 34.73 -33.09
CA GLN A 305 73.00 34.64 -31.66
C GLN A 305 71.67 33.92 -31.42
N MET A 306 70.59 34.32 -32.12
CA MET A 306 69.31 33.60 -32.01
C MET A 306 69.43 32.12 -32.42
N LYS A 307 70.21 31.79 -33.45
CA LYS A 307 70.47 30.38 -33.82
C LYS A 307 71.36 29.64 -32.83
N GLU A 308 72.27 30.33 -32.14
CA GLU A 308 73.07 29.75 -31.06
C GLU A 308 72.21 29.52 -29.82
N ASP A 309 71.25 30.39 -29.51
CA ASP A 309 70.26 30.21 -28.44
C ASP A 309 69.25 29.10 -28.76
N GLU A 310 68.68 29.07 -29.98
CA GLU A 310 67.87 27.95 -30.50
C GLU A 310 68.65 26.63 -30.45
N MET A 311 69.90 26.62 -30.92
CA MET A 311 70.78 25.44 -30.83
C MET A 311 71.08 25.06 -29.38
N ASN A 312 71.24 26.01 -28.46
CA ASN A 312 71.46 25.73 -27.04
C ASN A 312 70.20 25.16 -26.38
N GLN A 313 69.01 25.64 -26.75
CA GLN A 313 67.74 25.04 -26.31
C GLN A 313 67.55 23.64 -26.89
N MET A 314 67.82 23.43 -28.18
CA MET A 314 67.84 22.11 -28.82
C MET A 314 68.90 21.18 -28.19
N ARG A 315 70.07 21.69 -27.80
CA ARG A 315 71.10 20.93 -27.04
C ARG A 315 70.61 20.56 -25.65
N LEU A 316 69.89 21.44 -24.96
CA LEU A 316 69.27 21.13 -23.66
C LEU A 316 68.16 20.08 -23.80
N GLU A 317 67.38 20.11 -24.87
CA GLU A 317 66.37 19.08 -25.16
C GLU A 317 67.01 17.76 -25.60
N ILE A 318 68.04 17.78 -26.46
CA ILE A 318 68.86 16.61 -26.78
C ILE A 318 69.54 16.05 -25.52
N ALA A 319 69.98 16.87 -24.57
CA ALA A 319 70.56 16.41 -23.30
C ALA A 319 69.50 15.81 -22.35
N LYS A 320 68.27 16.35 -22.33
CA LYS A 320 67.12 15.73 -21.64
C LYS A 320 66.77 14.39 -22.28
N LEU A 321 66.63 14.35 -23.60
CA LEU A 321 66.34 13.15 -24.38
C LEU A 321 67.45 12.10 -24.28
N ALA A 322 68.72 12.51 -24.21
CA ALA A 322 69.85 11.61 -23.96
C ALA A 322 69.82 11.05 -22.53
N LYS A 323 69.40 11.84 -21.53
CA LYS A 323 69.19 11.34 -20.16
C LYS A 323 67.99 10.38 -20.07
N THR A 324 66.88 10.67 -20.73
CA THR A 324 65.73 9.74 -20.77
C THR A 324 66.08 8.49 -21.57
N ASN A 325 66.80 8.61 -22.69
CA ASN A 325 67.25 7.47 -23.49
C ASN A 325 68.30 6.64 -22.76
N ALA A 326 69.23 7.24 -22.00
CA ALA A 326 70.14 6.48 -21.15
C ALA A 326 69.40 5.78 -20.00
N ALA A 327 68.30 6.36 -19.48
CA ALA A 327 67.46 5.74 -18.46
C ALA A 327 66.58 4.62 -19.03
N THR A 328 65.99 4.78 -20.22
CA THR A 328 65.23 3.71 -20.89
C THR A 328 66.17 2.63 -21.40
N GLN A 329 67.34 2.96 -21.95
CA GLN A 329 68.36 2.01 -22.38
C GLN A 329 68.98 1.27 -21.20
N LYS A 330 69.12 1.86 -20.01
CA LYS A 330 69.44 1.11 -18.78
C LYS A 330 68.32 0.15 -18.38
N LYS A 331 67.04 0.54 -18.50
CA LYS A 331 65.92 -0.39 -18.27
C LYS A 331 65.82 -1.48 -19.33
N LEU A 332 66.15 -1.17 -20.58
CA LEU A 332 66.17 -2.12 -21.70
C LEU A 332 67.35 -3.09 -21.56
N GLN A 333 68.52 -2.59 -21.16
CA GLN A 333 69.66 -3.43 -20.82
C GLN A 333 69.31 -4.32 -19.63
N GLN A 334 68.75 -3.77 -18.54
CA GLN A 334 68.33 -4.58 -17.40
C GLN A 334 67.27 -5.64 -17.78
N VAL A 335 66.29 -5.32 -18.64
CA VAL A 335 65.33 -6.31 -19.16
C VAL A 335 65.99 -7.33 -20.10
N VAL A 336 67.05 -6.96 -20.83
CA VAL A 336 67.85 -7.89 -21.66
C VAL A 336 68.75 -8.76 -20.78
N ASP A 337 69.28 -8.25 -19.67
CA ASP A 337 70.07 -8.97 -18.68
C ASP A 337 69.14 -9.94 -17.91
N ASP A 338 67.99 -9.47 -17.41
CA ASP A 338 66.93 -10.28 -16.79
C ASP A 338 66.44 -11.39 -17.76
N GLN A 339 66.32 -11.08 -19.06
CA GLN A 339 65.94 -12.05 -20.10
C GLN A 339 67.08 -13.02 -20.42
N ALA A 340 68.35 -12.58 -20.38
CA ALA A 340 69.52 -13.43 -20.57
C ALA A 340 69.68 -14.39 -19.38
N ASP A 341 69.53 -13.93 -18.14
CA ASP A 341 69.43 -14.77 -16.94
C ASP A 341 68.30 -15.80 -17.09
N VAL A 342 67.12 -15.36 -17.56
CA VAL A 342 65.96 -16.23 -17.80
C VAL A 342 66.17 -17.23 -18.94
N ASP A 343 66.96 -16.91 -19.97
CA ASP A 343 67.28 -17.82 -21.08
C ASP A 343 68.49 -18.73 -20.77
N GLU A 344 69.45 -18.29 -19.95
CA GLU A 344 70.48 -19.15 -19.35
C GLU A 344 69.86 -20.12 -18.34
N LEU A 345 68.86 -19.69 -17.56
CA LEU A 345 68.04 -20.58 -16.73
C LEU A 345 67.22 -21.58 -17.57
N LYS A 346 66.87 -21.25 -18.82
CA LYS A 346 66.23 -22.22 -19.76
C LYS A 346 67.23 -23.17 -20.40
N GLU A 347 68.42 -22.72 -20.80
CA GLU A 347 69.46 -23.61 -21.36
C GLU A 347 70.08 -24.52 -20.29
N THR A 348 70.25 -24.04 -19.05
CA THR A 348 70.57 -24.91 -17.91
C THR A 348 69.44 -25.89 -17.62
N LEU A 349 68.16 -25.49 -17.67
CA LEU A 349 67.02 -26.44 -17.58
C LEU A 349 66.93 -27.45 -18.73
N LYS A 350 67.43 -27.13 -19.94
CA LYS A 350 67.51 -28.07 -21.07
C LYS A 350 68.68 -29.03 -20.92
N THR A 351 69.85 -28.56 -20.52
CA THR A 351 71.07 -29.38 -20.34
C THR A 351 70.97 -30.28 -19.11
N LEU A 352 70.43 -29.79 -17.99
CA LEU A 352 70.13 -30.59 -16.79
C LEU A 352 69.05 -31.67 -17.00
N LYS A 353 68.28 -31.60 -18.10
CA LYS A 353 67.37 -32.67 -18.54
C LYS A 353 68.01 -33.68 -19.51
N LYS A 354 69.30 -33.54 -19.82
CA LYS A 354 70.01 -34.38 -20.82
C LYS A 354 71.31 -35.03 -20.35
N VAL A 355 71.76 -34.79 -19.11
CA VAL A 355 72.97 -35.42 -18.54
C VAL A 355 72.68 -36.04 -17.17
N THR A 356 71.98 -37.17 -17.19
CA THR A 356 72.08 -38.20 -16.14
C THR A 356 72.87 -39.39 -16.69
N VAL A 357 73.64 -40.06 -15.83
CA VAL A 357 74.66 -41.10 -16.16
C VAL A 357 76.01 -40.54 -16.62
N SER A 358 76.84 -40.16 -15.65
CA SER A 358 78.25 -40.56 -15.59
C SER A 358 78.67 -40.65 -14.11
N SER A 359 79.80 -41.30 -13.81
CA SER A 359 80.09 -41.84 -12.47
C SER A 359 81.24 -41.16 -11.73
N CYS A 360 81.08 -41.09 -10.40
CA CYS A 360 82.10 -41.12 -9.35
C CYS A 360 83.43 -40.36 -9.54
N VAL A 361 83.61 -39.30 -8.76
CA VAL A 361 84.67 -39.14 -7.73
C VAL A 361 84.22 -38.01 -6.76
N LEU A 362 84.83 -37.88 -5.57
CA LEU A 362 84.54 -36.86 -4.52
C LEU A 362 83.19 -36.99 -3.76
N VAL A 363 82.85 -38.20 -3.34
CA VAL A 363 81.67 -38.50 -2.48
C VAL A 363 81.69 -37.83 -1.08
N CYS A 364 82.83 -37.28 -0.63
CA CYS A 364 83.04 -36.88 0.77
C CYS A 364 82.66 -35.42 1.13
N LEU A 365 82.18 -34.59 0.20
CA LEU A 365 81.86 -33.17 0.47
C LEU A 365 80.38 -32.77 0.29
N CYS A 366 79.56 -33.60 -0.38
CA CYS A 366 78.21 -33.18 -0.81
C CYS A 366 77.09 -33.36 0.24
N VAL A 367 77.36 -33.98 1.39
CA VAL A 367 76.33 -34.28 2.41
C VAL A 367 75.76 -33.01 3.08
N CYS A 368 76.54 -31.93 3.17
CA CYS A 368 76.10 -30.67 3.80
C CYS A 368 75.33 -29.74 2.83
N ALA A 369 75.47 -29.91 1.51
CA ALA A 369 74.95 -28.97 0.50
C ALA A 369 73.60 -29.39 -0.10
N THR A 370 73.21 -30.66 0.00
CA THR A 370 71.97 -31.19 -0.59
C THR A 370 70.71 -30.85 0.22
N SER A 371 70.83 -30.63 1.52
CA SER A 371 69.72 -30.25 2.41
C SER A 371 68.93 -29.02 1.93
N PRO A 372 69.54 -27.81 1.75
CA PRO A 372 68.79 -26.62 1.35
C PRO A 372 68.18 -26.72 -0.05
N LEU A 373 68.82 -27.40 -1.01
CA LEU A 373 68.27 -27.57 -2.36
C LEU A 373 67.07 -28.52 -2.36
N HIS A 374 67.11 -29.62 -1.61
CA HIS A 374 65.96 -30.51 -1.46
C HIS A 374 64.80 -29.80 -0.75
N GLN A 375 65.10 -29.03 0.30
CA GLN A 375 64.12 -28.20 1.01
C GLN A 375 63.44 -27.19 0.07
N ASN A 376 64.23 -26.48 -0.76
CA ASN A 376 63.72 -25.49 -1.71
C ASN A 376 62.84 -26.11 -2.81
N ILE A 377 63.16 -27.32 -3.28
CA ILE A 377 62.33 -28.06 -4.24
C ILE A 377 61.00 -28.47 -3.60
N ILE A 378 61.01 -28.91 -2.33
CA ILE A 378 59.80 -29.25 -1.59
C ILE A 378 58.94 -28.00 -1.33
N THR A 379 59.52 -26.85 -0.96
CA THR A 379 58.74 -25.62 -0.78
C THR A 379 58.15 -25.13 -2.09
N ALA A 380 58.91 -25.14 -3.19
CA ALA A 380 58.40 -24.76 -4.51
C ALA A 380 57.27 -25.70 -4.98
N ALA A 381 57.40 -27.02 -4.79
CA ALA A 381 56.34 -27.97 -5.10
C ALA A 381 55.06 -27.68 -4.29
N HIS A 382 55.18 -27.51 -2.97
CA HIS A 382 54.09 -27.18 -2.06
C HIS A 382 53.46 -25.81 -2.35
N GLU A 383 54.22 -24.84 -2.84
CA GLU A 383 53.72 -23.55 -3.32
C GLU A 383 52.95 -23.70 -4.64
N THR A 384 53.42 -24.52 -5.59
CA THR A 384 52.64 -24.82 -6.80
C THR A 384 51.36 -25.62 -6.51
N GLU A 385 51.35 -26.50 -5.51
CA GLU A 385 50.16 -27.24 -5.07
C GLU A 385 49.12 -26.31 -4.40
N LYS A 386 49.57 -25.33 -3.59
CA LYS A 386 48.75 -24.23 -3.10
C LYS A 386 48.19 -23.38 -4.24
N GLN A 387 49.01 -23.05 -5.24
CA GLN A 387 48.58 -22.28 -6.40
C GLN A 387 47.51 -23.05 -7.20
N GLN A 388 47.69 -24.35 -7.42
CA GLN A 388 46.71 -25.21 -8.10
C GLN A 388 45.41 -25.40 -7.31
N SER A 389 45.47 -25.51 -5.98
CA SER A 389 44.25 -25.61 -5.16
C SER A 389 43.49 -24.28 -5.13
N LEU A 390 44.18 -23.14 -5.06
CA LEU A 390 43.57 -21.81 -5.19
C LEU A 390 42.89 -21.61 -6.55
N VAL A 391 43.54 -22.01 -7.66
CA VAL A 391 42.94 -21.94 -9.01
C VAL A 391 41.70 -22.84 -9.13
N LYS A 392 41.72 -24.05 -8.56
CA LYS A 392 40.55 -24.95 -8.54
C LYS A 392 39.35 -24.36 -7.78
N ILE A 393 39.60 -23.61 -6.70
CA ILE A 393 38.54 -22.88 -5.98
C ILE A 393 38.00 -21.74 -6.84
N GLN A 394 38.88 -20.91 -7.43
CA GLN A 394 38.48 -19.82 -8.33
C GLN A 394 37.71 -20.31 -9.58
N GLU A 395 38.02 -21.50 -10.09
CA GLU A 395 37.23 -22.14 -11.15
C GLU A 395 35.83 -22.58 -10.69
N GLN A 396 35.65 -22.96 -9.42
CA GLN A 396 34.35 -23.31 -8.85
C GLN A 396 33.52 -22.04 -8.59
N ASP A 397 34.13 -21.02 -7.99
CA ASP A 397 33.52 -19.71 -7.77
C ASP A 397 33.06 -19.08 -9.09
N LYS A 398 33.91 -19.13 -10.13
CA LYS A 398 33.55 -18.70 -11.48
C LYS A 398 32.32 -19.44 -12.02
N LYS A 399 32.25 -20.77 -11.88
CA LYS A 399 31.12 -21.58 -12.35
C LYS A 399 29.83 -21.26 -11.57
N HIS A 400 29.93 -20.92 -10.28
CA HIS A 400 28.81 -20.44 -9.47
C HIS A 400 28.29 -19.09 -10.00
N LEU A 401 29.18 -18.12 -10.17
CA LEU A 401 28.85 -16.79 -10.71
C LEU A 401 28.27 -16.87 -12.13
N GLU A 402 28.77 -17.77 -12.99
CA GLU A 402 28.21 -18.02 -14.33
C GLU A 402 26.78 -18.59 -14.27
N GLN A 403 26.47 -19.44 -13.28
CA GLN A 403 25.10 -19.95 -13.05
C GLN A 403 24.17 -18.89 -12.47
N GLU A 404 24.64 -18.04 -11.56
CA GLU A 404 23.88 -16.90 -11.02
C GLU A 404 23.59 -15.86 -12.12
N ILE A 405 24.58 -15.49 -12.93
CA ILE A 405 24.39 -14.63 -14.10
C ILE A 405 23.38 -15.24 -15.08
N HIS A 406 23.35 -16.57 -15.23
CA HIS A 406 22.35 -17.25 -16.04
C HIS A 406 20.94 -17.19 -15.44
N SER A 407 20.78 -17.40 -14.13
CA SER A 407 19.46 -17.33 -13.46
C SER A 407 18.89 -15.89 -13.45
N TYR A 408 19.73 -14.88 -13.18
CA TYR A 408 19.35 -13.47 -13.30
C TYR A 408 18.95 -13.09 -14.73
N ARG A 409 19.63 -13.62 -15.76
CA ARG A 409 19.24 -13.43 -17.17
C ARG A 409 17.87 -14.06 -17.49
N GLN A 410 17.58 -15.24 -16.96
CA GLN A 410 16.25 -15.85 -17.10
C GLN A 410 15.18 -15.01 -16.40
N GLU A 411 15.42 -14.54 -15.19
CA GLU A 411 14.44 -13.76 -14.42
C GLU A 411 14.17 -12.39 -15.06
N ALA A 412 15.22 -11.69 -15.53
CA ALA A 412 15.08 -10.48 -16.33
C ALA A 412 14.28 -10.73 -17.63
N GLN A 413 14.36 -11.92 -18.23
CA GLN A 413 13.54 -12.29 -19.38
C GLN A 413 12.08 -12.55 -19.00
N LYS A 414 11.79 -13.13 -17.83
CA LYS A 414 10.42 -13.27 -17.29
C LYS A 414 9.81 -11.89 -17.01
N GLN A 415 10.53 -11.03 -16.30
CA GLN A 415 10.10 -9.65 -15.98
C GLN A 415 9.80 -8.85 -17.26
N ARG A 416 10.65 -8.93 -18.29
CA ARG A 416 10.38 -8.30 -19.60
C ARG A 416 9.10 -8.81 -20.27
N LYS A 417 8.77 -10.11 -20.15
CA LYS A 417 7.49 -10.66 -20.65
C LYS A 417 6.29 -10.12 -19.87
N ILE A 418 6.41 -10.00 -18.54
CA ILE A 418 5.36 -9.44 -17.66
C ILE A 418 5.13 -7.96 -17.98
N ILE A 419 6.20 -7.16 -18.12
CA ILE A 419 6.11 -5.74 -18.51
C ILE A 419 5.37 -5.62 -19.86
N GLN A 420 5.78 -6.38 -20.88
CA GLN A 420 5.08 -6.37 -22.17
C GLN A 420 3.62 -6.84 -22.11
N GLN A 421 3.23 -7.63 -21.12
CA GLN A 421 1.83 -7.97 -20.91
C GLN A 421 1.07 -6.80 -20.30
N LEU A 422 1.61 -6.20 -19.23
CA LEU A 422 1.03 -5.02 -18.58
C LEU A 422 0.92 -3.80 -19.52
N GLU A 423 1.86 -3.63 -20.45
CA GLU A 423 1.79 -2.62 -21.51
C GLU A 423 0.61 -2.87 -22.46
N ARG A 424 0.40 -4.12 -22.90
CA ARG A 424 -0.78 -4.49 -23.72
C ARG A 424 -2.08 -4.35 -22.95
N ASP A 425 -2.08 -4.61 -21.64
CA ASP A 425 -3.25 -4.47 -20.78
C ASP A 425 -3.60 -2.99 -20.59
N ARG A 426 -2.61 -2.13 -20.30
CA ARG A 426 -2.74 -0.67 -20.32
C ARG A 426 -3.34 -0.19 -21.65
N ASP A 427 -2.78 -0.62 -22.77
CA ASP A 427 -3.20 -0.13 -24.09
C ASP A 427 -4.60 -0.64 -24.47
N ARG A 428 -5.02 -1.83 -23.99
CA ARG A 428 -6.42 -2.26 -24.07
C ARG A 428 -7.34 -1.36 -23.25
N TYR A 429 -7.03 -1.10 -21.98
CA TYR A 429 -7.86 -0.24 -21.13
C TYR A 429 -7.93 1.21 -21.63
N VAL A 430 -6.85 1.75 -22.22
CA VAL A 430 -6.86 3.06 -22.87
C VAL A 430 -7.82 3.08 -24.07
N ASN A 431 -7.78 2.06 -24.92
CA ASN A 431 -8.69 1.95 -26.08
C ASN A 431 -10.16 1.74 -25.65
N GLU A 432 -10.41 0.92 -24.64
CA GLU A 432 -11.75 0.73 -24.05
C GLU A 432 -12.28 2.06 -23.49
N ASN A 433 -11.48 2.76 -22.68
CA ASN A 433 -11.83 4.06 -22.11
C ASN A 433 -12.10 5.12 -23.19
N ASN A 434 -11.28 5.18 -24.25
CA ASN A 434 -11.52 6.05 -25.40
C ASN A 434 -12.85 5.71 -26.11
N SER A 435 -13.17 4.42 -26.27
CA SER A 435 -14.45 3.99 -26.86
C SER A 435 -15.66 4.35 -25.99
N LEU A 436 -15.50 4.34 -24.66
CA LEU A 436 -16.52 4.74 -23.71
C LEU A 436 -16.68 6.27 -23.69
N ALA A 437 -15.58 7.03 -23.73
CA ALA A 437 -15.61 8.49 -23.84
C ALA A 437 -16.35 8.94 -25.12
N GLN A 438 -16.09 8.30 -26.27
CA GLN A 438 -16.83 8.57 -27.51
C GLN A 438 -18.33 8.23 -27.41
N LYS A 439 -18.71 7.16 -26.69
CA LYS A 439 -20.12 6.82 -26.44
C LYS A 439 -20.79 7.86 -25.53
N VAL A 440 -20.11 8.29 -24.46
CA VAL A 440 -20.58 9.36 -23.57
C VAL A 440 -20.76 10.67 -24.33
N GLN A 441 -19.80 11.05 -25.18
CA GLN A 441 -19.89 12.27 -25.99
C GLN A 441 -21.12 12.25 -26.93
N LYS A 442 -21.39 11.11 -27.59
CA LYS A 442 -22.60 10.94 -28.41
C LYS A 442 -23.89 11.08 -27.58
N ILE A 443 -23.96 10.40 -26.43
CA ILE A 443 -25.12 10.47 -25.54
C ILE A 443 -25.35 11.91 -25.03
N VAL A 444 -24.29 12.67 -24.75
CA VAL A 444 -24.39 14.10 -24.40
C VAL A 444 -24.97 14.91 -25.57
N SER A 445 -24.46 14.74 -26.79
CA SER A 445 -25.02 15.41 -27.98
C SER A 445 -26.49 15.04 -28.25
N ASP A 446 -26.87 13.77 -28.03
CA ASP A 446 -28.26 13.31 -28.13
C ASP A 446 -29.15 13.95 -27.05
N ILE A 447 -28.64 14.13 -25.83
CA ILE A 447 -29.33 14.85 -24.74
C ILE A 447 -29.50 16.33 -25.11
N GLU A 448 -28.46 17.02 -25.56
CA GLU A 448 -28.55 18.43 -26.00
C GLU A 448 -29.56 18.63 -27.13
N LEU A 449 -29.72 17.64 -28.03
CA LEU A 449 -30.76 17.64 -29.07
C LEU A 449 -32.15 17.46 -28.47
N LYS A 450 -32.33 16.55 -27.50
CA LYS A 450 -33.62 16.37 -26.81
C LYS A 450 -33.99 17.54 -25.92
N GLU A 451 -33.04 18.25 -25.33
CA GLU A 451 -33.29 19.48 -24.58
C GLU A 451 -33.78 20.62 -25.50
N ARG A 452 -33.23 20.71 -26.72
CA ARG A 452 -33.75 21.60 -27.78
C ARG A 452 -35.17 21.22 -28.22
N ASP A 453 -35.44 19.94 -28.47
CA ASP A 453 -36.80 19.48 -28.77
C ASP A 453 -37.78 19.88 -27.64
N ILE A 454 -37.41 19.63 -26.37
CA ILE A 454 -38.22 19.95 -25.19
C ILE A 454 -38.47 21.47 -25.07
N PHE A 455 -37.47 22.30 -25.42
CA PHE A 455 -37.64 23.76 -25.45
C PHE A 455 -38.67 24.18 -26.51
N ASP A 456 -38.58 23.65 -27.72
CA ASP A 456 -39.52 23.94 -28.81
C ASP A 456 -40.95 23.44 -28.49
N TYR A 457 -41.09 22.28 -27.84
CA TYR A 457 -42.39 21.81 -27.37
C TYR A 457 -42.96 22.68 -26.25
N LYS A 458 -42.14 23.12 -25.28
CA LYS A 458 -42.57 24.09 -24.25
C LYS A 458 -43.06 25.40 -24.86
N LYS A 459 -42.35 25.93 -25.88
CA LYS A 459 -42.79 27.14 -26.60
C LYS A 459 -44.13 26.95 -27.30
N LYS A 460 -44.34 25.81 -27.96
CA LYS A 460 -45.64 25.48 -28.60
C LYS A 460 -46.76 25.33 -27.58
N ILE A 461 -46.47 24.81 -26.39
CA ILE A 461 -47.44 24.73 -25.29
C ILE A 461 -47.82 26.14 -24.83
N THR A 462 -46.87 27.04 -24.56
CA THR A 462 -47.20 28.41 -24.12
C THR A 462 -47.91 29.24 -25.20
N GLU A 463 -47.63 28.99 -26.48
CA GLU A 463 -48.39 29.55 -27.60
C GLU A 463 -49.84 29.02 -27.63
N ALA A 464 -50.05 27.73 -27.39
CA ALA A 464 -51.39 27.14 -27.32
C ALA A 464 -52.19 27.59 -26.08
N GLU A 465 -51.54 27.70 -24.92
CA GLU A 465 -52.13 28.24 -23.68
C GLU A 465 -52.58 29.69 -23.86
N HIS A 466 -51.78 30.53 -24.54
CA HIS A 466 -52.16 31.91 -24.84
C HIS A 466 -53.37 31.98 -25.80
N ASN A 467 -53.39 31.16 -26.83
CA ASN A 467 -54.54 31.06 -27.74
C ASN A 467 -55.81 30.57 -27.02
N LEU A 468 -55.68 29.62 -26.08
CA LEU A 468 -56.80 29.15 -25.26
C LEU A 468 -57.38 30.31 -24.42
N GLN A 469 -56.54 31.04 -23.68
CA GLN A 469 -56.95 32.21 -22.90
C GLN A 469 -57.60 33.29 -23.77
N GLN A 470 -57.11 33.49 -25.00
CA GLN A 470 -57.73 34.42 -25.95
C GLN A 470 -59.14 33.97 -26.35
N HIS A 471 -59.34 32.68 -26.61
CA HIS A 471 -60.66 32.11 -26.93
C HIS A 471 -61.60 32.08 -25.73
N GLU A 472 -61.11 31.81 -24.52
CA GLU A 472 -61.89 31.92 -23.27
C GLU A 472 -62.39 33.36 -23.06
N SER A 473 -61.52 34.36 -23.25
CA SER A 473 -61.89 35.78 -23.17
C SER A 473 -62.91 36.19 -24.24
N GLN A 474 -62.78 35.67 -25.46
CA GLN A 474 -63.78 35.85 -26.53
C GLN A 474 -65.12 35.21 -26.17
N PHE A 475 -65.11 33.99 -25.63
CA PHE A 475 -66.31 33.28 -25.19
C PHE A 475 -67.00 33.99 -24.02
N GLU A 476 -66.25 34.45 -23.01
CA GLU A 476 -66.79 35.29 -21.95
C GLU A 476 -67.45 36.56 -22.48
N ARG A 477 -66.85 37.22 -23.49
CA ARG A 477 -67.46 38.39 -24.13
C ARG A 477 -68.80 38.01 -24.78
N VAL A 478 -68.86 36.95 -25.57
CA VAL A 478 -70.10 36.47 -26.22
C VAL A 478 -71.16 36.07 -25.19
N VAL A 479 -70.76 35.48 -24.05
CA VAL A 479 -71.68 35.17 -22.94
C VAL A 479 -72.20 36.45 -22.27
N LYS A 480 -71.35 37.45 -22.03
CA LYS A 480 -71.74 38.76 -21.48
C LYS A 480 -72.67 39.51 -22.44
N GLU A 481 -72.38 39.49 -23.73
CA GLU A 481 -73.23 40.03 -24.80
C GLU A 481 -74.58 39.32 -24.85
N LYS A 482 -74.61 37.97 -24.93
CA LYS A 482 -75.84 37.16 -24.84
C LYS A 482 -76.68 37.51 -23.61
N ASN A 483 -76.04 37.63 -22.44
CA ASN A 483 -76.74 37.97 -21.20
C ASN A 483 -77.30 39.40 -21.23
N SER A 484 -76.59 40.35 -21.87
CA SER A 484 -77.13 41.70 -22.11
C SER A 484 -78.32 41.69 -23.08
N PHE A 485 -78.27 40.96 -24.19
CA PHE A 485 -79.40 40.83 -25.12
C PHE A 485 -80.59 40.11 -24.48
N SER A 486 -80.35 39.08 -23.66
CA SER A 486 -81.37 38.39 -22.87
C SER A 486 -82.05 39.35 -21.89
N LYS A 487 -81.27 40.16 -21.17
CA LYS A 487 -81.80 41.19 -20.26
C LYS A 487 -82.62 42.24 -21.03
N ASN A 488 -82.10 42.76 -22.14
CA ASN A 488 -82.79 43.77 -22.95
C ASN A 488 -84.11 43.21 -23.55
N LEU A 489 -84.15 41.93 -23.93
CA LEU A 489 -85.36 41.24 -24.37
C LEU A 489 -86.39 41.15 -23.23
N LEU A 490 -85.94 40.81 -22.02
CA LEU A 490 -86.80 40.69 -20.84
C LEU A 490 -87.37 42.05 -20.42
N GLU A 491 -86.56 43.11 -20.47
CA GLU A 491 -87.00 44.50 -20.24
C GLU A 491 -87.99 44.97 -21.32
N ALA A 492 -87.78 44.60 -22.59
CA ALA A 492 -88.74 44.86 -23.67
C ALA A 492 -90.05 44.07 -23.51
N GLN A 493 -90.00 42.82 -23.01
CA GLN A 493 -91.19 42.00 -22.72
C GLN A 493 -91.99 42.48 -21.49
N VAL A 494 -91.38 43.25 -20.58
CA VAL A 494 -92.10 43.95 -19.51
C VAL A 494 -92.79 45.23 -20.04
N GLY A 495 -92.27 45.82 -21.12
CA GLY A 495 -92.83 47.02 -21.77
C GLY A 495 -93.92 46.78 -22.82
N ALA A 496 -94.22 45.53 -23.18
CA ALA A 496 -95.18 45.19 -24.25
C ALA A 496 -96.33 44.28 -23.74
N ASP A 497 -97.58 44.62 -24.08
CA ASP A 497 -98.80 44.05 -23.48
C ASP A 497 -99.13 42.58 -23.86
N TYR A 498 -98.30 41.64 -23.41
CA TYR A 498 -98.55 40.20 -23.56
C TYR A 498 -99.68 39.63 -22.66
N ARG A 499 -100.48 40.49 -22.01
CA ARG A 499 -101.71 40.10 -21.30
C ARG A 499 -102.96 40.03 -22.19
N SER A 500 -102.97 40.67 -23.36
CA SER A 500 -104.18 40.71 -24.22
C SER A 500 -104.51 39.36 -24.87
N VAL A 501 -103.50 38.64 -25.39
CA VAL A 501 -103.70 37.46 -26.26
C VAL A 501 -104.11 36.19 -25.48
N ARG A 502 -103.74 36.08 -24.19
CA ARG A 502 -103.98 34.84 -23.43
C ARG A 502 -105.45 34.64 -23.04
N SER A 503 -106.24 35.70 -22.99
CA SER A 503 -107.68 35.64 -22.69
C SER A 503 -108.52 35.12 -23.86
N SER A 504 -108.03 35.21 -25.10
CA SER A 504 -108.80 34.83 -26.30
C SER A 504 -108.85 33.31 -26.57
N VAL A 505 -108.00 32.52 -25.92
CA VAL A 505 -107.93 31.06 -26.12
C VAL A 505 -108.88 30.31 -25.15
N ALA A 506 -109.10 30.85 -23.95
CA ALA A 506 -109.87 30.23 -22.87
C ALA A 506 -111.41 30.27 -23.06
N HIS A 507 -111.90 30.40 -24.29
CA HIS A 507 -113.34 30.47 -24.62
C HIS A 507 -113.79 29.45 -25.70
N LEU A 508 -112.90 28.57 -26.17
CA LEU A 508 -113.24 27.56 -27.19
C LEU A 508 -113.20 26.10 -26.70
N GLU A 509 -112.87 25.84 -25.42
CA GLU A 509 -112.75 24.49 -24.86
C GLU A 509 -113.99 23.98 -24.09
N TYR A 510 -115.08 24.78 -24.03
CA TYR A 510 -116.31 24.42 -23.29
C TYR A 510 -117.45 23.84 -24.16
N ALA A 511 -117.24 23.70 -25.48
CA ALA A 511 -118.35 23.54 -26.45
C ALA A 511 -118.52 22.12 -27.06
N VAL A 512 -117.96 21.05 -26.45
CA VAL A 512 -117.84 19.72 -27.08
C VAL A 512 -118.48 18.57 -26.27
N SER A 513 -119.05 18.82 -25.09
CA SER A 513 -119.40 17.79 -24.09
C SER A 513 -120.87 17.34 -24.02
N VAL A 514 -121.63 17.31 -25.13
CA VAL A 514 -123.01 16.77 -25.16
C VAL A 514 -123.30 15.98 -26.45
N ILE A 515 -124.26 15.04 -26.36
CA ILE A 515 -124.89 14.25 -27.44
C ILE A 515 -124.09 13.01 -27.92
N HIS A 516 -124.48 11.85 -27.37
CA HIS A 516 -124.43 10.58 -28.09
C HIS A 516 -125.60 9.67 -27.66
N SER A 517 -126.43 9.27 -28.61
CA SER A 517 -127.52 8.30 -28.44
C SER A 517 -127.73 7.57 -29.76
N GLN A 518 -127.76 6.24 -29.70
CA GLN A 518 -128.04 5.36 -30.85
C GLN A 518 -129.57 5.16 -31.01
N PRO A 519 -130.13 4.50 -32.08
CA PRO A 519 -129.46 3.72 -33.13
C PRO A 519 -130.03 3.89 -34.58
N ASN A 520 -129.56 3.01 -35.48
CA ASN A 520 -130.20 2.48 -36.72
C ASN A 520 -130.05 3.19 -38.09
N VAL A 521 -129.48 2.41 -39.04
CA VAL A 521 -129.86 2.22 -40.46
C VAL A 521 -129.98 3.45 -41.37
N CYS A 522 -128.98 3.69 -42.24
CA CYS A 522 -128.95 3.16 -43.62
C CYS A 522 -127.67 3.58 -44.40
N LEU A 523 -127.23 2.78 -45.36
CA LEU A 523 -126.03 3.03 -46.19
C LEU A 523 -126.18 4.31 -47.04
N ASN A 524 -125.19 5.20 -46.99
CA ASN A 524 -125.15 6.43 -47.80
C ASN A 524 -123.71 6.83 -48.18
N PRO A 525 -123.50 7.49 -49.35
CA PRO A 525 -122.16 7.74 -49.91
C PRO A 525 -121.24 8.67 -49.10
N GLY A 526 -121.76 9.35 -48.07
CA GLY A 526 -120.95 10.20 -47.18
C GLY A 526 -119.91 9.42 -46.36
N GLU A 527 -120.13 8.13 -46.10
CA GLU A 527 -119.16 7.28 -45.38
C GLU A 527 -117.86 7.09 -46.17
N LEU A 528 -117.93 7.02 -47.51
CA LEU A 528 -116.74 6.96 -48.34
C LEU A 528 -115.91 8.26 -48.24
N GLN A 529 -116.56 9.38 -47.98
CA GLN A 529 -115.92 10.69 -47.84
C GLN A 529 -115.28 10.85 -46.44
N SER A 530 -115.94 10.40 -45.38
CA SER A 530 -115.34 10.39 -44.02
C SER A 530 -114.21 9.37 -43.88
N VAL A 531 -114.31 8.20 -44.54
CA VAL A 531 -113.20 7.22 -44.62
C VAL A 531 -112.04 7.78 -45.44
N ARG A 532 -112.28 8.48 -46.55
CA ARG A 532 -111.22 9.20 -47.29
C ARG A 532 -110.55 10.28 -46.44
N GLN A 533 -111.31 11.00 -45.62
CA GLN A 533 -110.81 12.03 -44.72
C GLN A 533 -109.91 11.42 -43.63
N LYS A 534 -110.36 10.34 -42.97
CA LYS A 534 -109.53 9.54 -42.04
C LYS A 534 -108.27 8.97 -42.69
N ILE A 535 -108.33 8.55 -43.95
CA ILE A 535 -107.15 8.10 -44.71
C ILE A 535 -106.17 9.26 -45.00
N VAL A 536 -106.64 10.50 -45.10
CA VAL A 536 -105.76 11.68 -45.21
C VAL A 536 -105.17 12.04 -43.84
N GLU A 537 -105.96 11.99 -42.77
CA GLU A 537 -105.53 12.20 -41.39
C GLU A 537 -104.43 11.18 -40.99
N PHE A 538 -104.68 9.88 -41.12
CA PHE A 538 -103.67 8.84 -40.89
C PHE A 538 -102.43 8.99 -41.79
N LYS A 539 -102.55 9.52 -43.01
CA LYS A 539 -101.38 9.82 -43.85
C LYS A 539 -100.59 11.02 -43.35
N GLN A 540 -101.23 12.02 -42.76
CA GLN A 540 -100.56 13.14 -42.11
C GLN A 540 -99.85 12.67 -40.84
N GLU A 541 -100.48 11.84 -40.01
CA GLU A 541 -99.85 11.22 -38.83
C GLU A 541 -98.66 10.33 -39.20
N ILE A 542 -98.79 9.45 -40.18
CA ILE A 542 -97.68 8.61 -40.69
C ILE A 542 -96.53 9.48 -41.23
N ASN A 543 -96.81 10.62 -41.87
CA ASN A 543 -95.78 11.55 -42.32
C ASN A 543 -95.14 12.32 -41.14
N GLY A 544 -95.93 12.64 -40.10
CA GLY A 544 -95.44 13.21 -38.85
C GLY A 544 -94.47 12.27 -38.13
N HIS A 545 -94.88 11.01 -37.92
CA HIS A 545 -94.03 9.98 -37.31
C HIS A 545 -92.79 9.68 -38.15
N LYS A 546 -92.86 9.67 -39.48
CA LYS A 546 -91.65 9.57 -40.34
C LYS A 546 -90.71 10.77 -40.19
N ALA A 547 -91.24 11.98 -40.03
CA ALA A 547 -90.43 13.16 -39.77
C ALA A 547 -89.84 13.17 -38.34
N GLU A 548 -90.46 12.46 -37.40
CA GLU A 548 -89.98 12.25 -36.04
C GLU A 548 -88.92 11.14 -35.95
N GLU A 549 -89.16 10.01 -36.61
CA GLU A 549 -88.19 8.93 -36.87
C GLU A 549 -86.91 9.49 -37.49
N GLN A 550 -87.01 10.35 -38.51
CA GLN A 550 -85.85 11.03 -39.12
C GLN A 550 -85.13 12.01 -38.18
N LYS A 551 -85.80 12.60 -37.17
CA LYS A 551 -85.13 13.41 -36.14
C LYS A 551 -84.41 12.52 -35.14
N LEU A 552 -85.08 11.49 -34.63
CA LEU A 552 -84.51 10.53 -33.68
C LEU A 552 -83.31 9.78 -34.28
N HIS A 553 -83.39 9.38 -35.55
CA HIS A 553 -82.29 8.71 -36.24
C HIS A 553 -81.07 9.64 -36.40
N LYS A 554 -81.28 10.94 -36.70
CA LYS A 554 -80.19 11.93 -36.69
C LYS A 554 -79.56 12.08 -35.31
N ILE A 555 -80.38 12.24 -34.26
CA ILE A 555 -79.90 12.33 -32.87
C ILE A 555 -79.07 11.08 -32.50
N SER A 556 -79.48 9.87 -32.93
CA SER A 556 -78.68 8.66 -32.73
C SER A 556 -77.32 8.74 -33.46
N VAL A 557 -77.31 9.12 -34.74
CA VAL A 557 -76.08 9.22 -35.54
C VAL A 557 -75.13 10.30 -34.99
N ASP A 558 -75.66 11.43 -34.54
CA ASP A 558 -74.89 12.49 -33.90
C ASP A 558 -74.30 12.02 -32.55
N ALA A 559 -75.08 11.30 -31.74
CA ALA A 559 -74.63 10.71 -30.48
C ALA A 559 -73.57 9.60 -30.69
N ASP A 560 -73.74 8.74 -31.70
CA ASP A 560 -72.75 7.74 -32.10
C ASP A 560 -71.45 8.40 -32.59
N ALA A 561 -71.57 9.51 -33.33
CA ALA A 561 -70.42 10.30 -33.74
C ALA A 561 -69.72 11.00 -32.55
N GLU A 562 -70.43 11.38 -31.49
CA GLU A 562 -69.82 11.87 -30.25
C GLU A 562 -69.18 10.77 -29.42
N ASN A 563 -69.82 9.62 -29.26
CA ASN A 563 -69.23 8.43 -28.65
C ASN A 563 -67.93 8.03 -29.35
N MET A 564 -67.89 8.05 -30.69
CA MET A 564 -66.66 7.81 -31.46
C MET A 564 -65.56 8.88 -31.26
N LYS A 565 -65.89 10.12 -30.89
CA LYS A 565 -64.89 11.15 -30.53
C LYS A 565 -64.34 10.88 -29.12
N LEU A 566 -65.22 10.65 -28.15
CA LEU A 566 -64.88 10.36 -26.76
C LEU A 566 -64.03 9.09 -26.63
N GLN A 567 -64.36 8.02 -27.37
CA GLN A 567 -63.57 6.79 -27.40
C GLN A 567 -62.13 7.04 -27.89
N LYS A 568 -61.96 7.84 -28.95
CA LYS A 568 -60.63 8.18 -29.48
C LYS A 568 -59.81 9.03 -28.52
N GLN A 569 -60.45 9.92 -27.77
CA GLN A 569 -59.82 10.70 -26.70
C GLN A 569 -59.40 9.79 -25.53
N LEU A 570 -60.27 8.86 -25.11
CA LEU A 570 -59.95 7.87 -24.08
C LEU A 570 -58.75 7.00 -24.49
N ASP A 571 -58.75 6.47 -25.72
CA ASP A 571 -57.64 5.69 -26.27
C ASP A 571 -56.33 6.50 -26.33
N GLN A 572 -56.41 7.82 -26.57
CA GLN A 572 -55.24 8.71 -26.54
C GLN A 572 -54.70 8.89 -25.12
N ILE A 573 -55.58 9.19 -24.15
CA ILE A 573 -55.21 9.33 -22.73
C ILE A 573 -54.61 8.01 -22.20
N ILE A 574 -55.14 6.86 -22.62
CA ILE A 574 -54.57 5.53 -22.31
C ILE A 574 -53.15 5.38 -22.87
N ARG A 575 -52.91 5.73 -24.14
CA ARG A 575 -51.57 5.70 -24.75
C ARG A 575 -50.59 6.63 -24.04
N GLU A 576 -51.01 7.85 -23.70
CA GLU A 576 -50.19 8.83 -22.99
C GLU A 576 -49.85 8.37 -21.56
N ARG A 577 -50.83 7.85 -20.82
CA ARG A 577 -50.64 7.19 -19.52
C ARG A 577 -49.61 6.06 -19.61
N ASP A 578 -49.70 5.20 -20.62
CA ASP A 578 -48.85 4.01 -20.74
C ASP A 578 -47.41 4.37 -21.16
N ILE A 579 -47.23 5.44 -21.95
CA ILE A 579 -45.92 6.03 -22.24
C ILE A 579 -45.30 6.61 -20.96
N ILE A 580 -46.06 7.40 -20.20
CA ILE A 580 -45.60 7.98 -18.92
C ILE A 580 -45.27 6.89 -17.90
N GLY A 581 -46.10 5.84 -17.80
CA GLY A 581 -45.86 4.69 -16.92
C GLY A 581 -44.57 3.95 -17.26
N GLN A 582 -44.30 3.71 -18.55
CA GLN A 582 -43.02 3.13 -18.99
C GLN A 582 -41.82 4.04 -18.70
N GLN A 583 -41.96 5.36 -18.83
CA GLN A 583 -40.90 6.31 -18.48
C GLN A 583 -40.64 6.32 -16.96
N LEU A 584 -41.68 6.31 -16.13
CA LEU A 584 -41.58 6.26 -14.67
C LEU A 584 -40.92 4.96 -14.18
N LEU A 585 -41.26 3.80 -14.78
CA LEU A 585 -40.60 2.53 -14.49
C LEU A 585 -39.09 2.62 -14.78
N ARG A 586 -38.69 3.04 -15.99
CA ARG A 586 -37.27 3.20 -16.36
C ARG A 586 -36.53 4.18 -15.44
N ARG A 587 -37.15 5.31 -15.06
CA ARG A 587 -36.59 6.26 -14.09
C ARG A 587 -36.42 5.65 -12.69
N ASN A 588 -37.30 4.74 -12.27
CA ASN A 588 -37.19 4.04 -10.99
C ASN A 588 -36.11 2.94 -11.03
N ASP A 589 -35.95 2.26 -12.16
CA ASP A 589 -34.87 1.28 -12.39
C ASP A 589 -33.50 1.99 -12.40
N GLU A 590 -33.38 3.11 -13.13
CA GLU A 590 -32.22 4.00 -13.12
C GLU A 590 -31.88 4.48 -11.69
N ARG A 591 -32.89 4.93 -10.93
CA ARG A 591 -32.72 5.34 -9.52
C ARG A 591 -32.21 4.18 -8.65
N THR A 592 -32.74 2.97 -8.85
CA THR A 592 -32.36 1.78 -8.08
C THR A 592 -30.91 1.37 -8.39
N LEU A 593 -30.51 1.38 -9.67
CA LEU A 593 -29.13 1.19 -10.10
C LEU A 593 -28.16 2.23 -9.51
N LEU A 594 -28.58 3.50 -9.44
CA LEU A 594 -27.79 4.56 -8.79
C LEU A 594 -27.67 4.35 -7.28
N CYS A 595 -28.74 3.92 -6.59
CA CYS A 595 -28.69 3.56 -5.18
C CYS A 595 -27.72 2.40 -4.89
N GLU A 596 -27.73 1.32 -5.69
CA GLU A 596 -26.77 0.23 -5.53
C GLU A 596 -25.33 0.68 -5.85
N LYS A 597 -25.14 1.51 -6.89
CA LYS A 597 -23.82 2.10 -7.20
C LYS A 597 -23.29 2.94 -6.03
N ILE A 598 -24.14 3.72 -5.35
CA ILE A 598 -23.78 4.50 -4.17
C ILE A 598 -23.39 3.58 -3.00
N LYS A 599 -24.17 2.52 -2.72
CA LYS A 599 -23.84 1.53 -1.67
C LYS A 599 -22.49 0.85 -1.93
N ILE A 600 -22.22 0.44 -3.17
CA ILE A 600 -20.94 -0.19 -3.55
C ILE A 600 -19.79 0.80 -3.36
N LEU A 601 -19.93 2.05 -3.81
CA LEU A 601 -18.92 3.09 -3.61
C LEU A 601 -18.68 3.38 -2.12
N GLN A 602 -19.74 3.45 -1.29
CA GLN A 602 -19.61 3.59 0.15
C GLN A 602 -18.87 2.42 0.80
N ALA A 603 -19.18 1.16 0.41
CA ALA A 603 -18.50 -0.03 0.93
C ALA A 603 -17.01 -0.10 0.52
N VAL A 604 -16.66 0.35 -0.69
CA VAL A 604 -15.26 0.49 -1.12
C VAL A 604 -14.55 1.58 -0.31
N LEU A 605 -15.22 2.72 -0.06
CA LEU A 605 -14.64 3.86 0.65
C LEU A 605 -14.45 3.57 2.14
N THR A 606 -15.38 2.89 2.82
CA THR A 606 -15.20 2.44 4.22
C THR A 606 -14.09 1.39 4.33
N LYS A 607 -13.99 0.44 3.39
CA LYS A 607 -12.87 -0.51 3.34
C LYS A 607 -11.52 0.19 3.11
N GLY A 608 -11.48 1.18 2.22
CA GLY A 608 -10.29 2.01 1.99
C GLY A 608 -9.87 2.82 3.22
N ASN A 609 -10.83 3.45 3.91
CA ASN A 609 -10.58 4.17 5.16
C ASN A 609 -10.05 3.23 6.26
N LEU A 610 -10.62 2.02 6.42
CA LEU A 610 -10.13 1.03 7.37
C LEU A 610 -8.69 0.62 7.07
N GLN A 611 -8.37 0.32 5.81
CA GLN A 611 -7.01 -0.03 5.37
C GLN A 611 -6.02 1.14 5.57
N TYR A 612 -6.44 2.37 5.29
CA TYR A 612 -5.65 3.57 5.53
C TYR A 612 -5.37 3.78 7.04
N SER A 613 -6.39 3.62 7.90
CA SER A 613 -6.24 3.67 9.35
C SER A 613 -5.29 2.58 9.88
N GLN A 614 -5.35 1.36 9.33
CA GLN A 614 -4.40 0.29 9.63
C GLN A 614 -2.96 0.71 9.25
N ARG A 615 -2.75 1.27 8.06
CA ARG A 615 -1.42 1.75 7.64
C ARG A 615 -0.90 2.93 8.49
N LEU A 616 -1.77 3.80 8.99
CA LEU A 616 -1.38 4.82 9.97
C LEU A 616 -0.94 4.18 11.31
N GLY A 617 -1.59 3.08 11.72
CA GLY A 617 -1.16 2.24 12.84
C GLY A 617 0.22 1.61 12.62
N ASP A 618 0.43 0.95 11.49
CA ASP A 618 1.74 0.37 11.10
C ASP A 618 2.85 1.43 11.16
N ILE A 619 2.60 2.61 10.56
CA ILE A 619 3.54 3.74 10.54
C ILE A 619 3.78 4.29 11.96
N HIS A 620 2.81 4.23 12.87
CA HIS A 620 3.01 4.61 14.26
C HIS A 620 3.90 3.61 15.00
N LEU A 621 3.65 2.31 14.84
CA LEU A 621 4.46 1.24 15.45
C LEU A 621 5.91 1.29 14.96
N LEU A 622 6.14 1.39 13.65
CA LEU A 622 7.47 1.56 13.07
C LEU A 622 8.18 2.83 13.57
N LYS A 623 7.45 3.93 13.81
CA LYS A 623 8.02 5.15 14.43
C LYS A 623 8.36 4.98 15.92
N LEU A 624 7.73 4.05 16.63
CA LEU A 624 8.12 3.68 18.00
C LEU A 624 9.33 2.74 18.00
N GLU A 625 9.38 1.77 17.08
CA GLU A 625 10.48 0.83 16.92
C GLU A 625 11.78 1.53 16.50
N ILE A 626 11.72 2.47 15.54
CA ILE A 626 12.85 3.34 15.17
C ILE A 626 13.35 4.13 16.40
N LYS A 627 12.46 4.63 17.26
CA LYS A 627 12.84 5.30 18.51
C LYS A 627 13.43 4.34 19.56
N GLY A 628 13.02 3.06 19.56
CA GLY A 628 13.62 1.99 20.36
C GLY A 628 15.06 1.74 19.93
N LEU A 629 15.26 1.39 18.66
CA LEU A 629 16.57 1.14 18.05
C LEU A 629 17.52 2.34 18.20
N GLN A 630 17.02 3.58 18.07
CA GLN A 630 17.81 4.79 18.34
C GLN A 630 18.26 4.92 19.81
N ARG A 631 17.46 4.48 20.78
CA ARG A 631 17.86 4.42 22.20
C ARG A 631 18.89 3.32 22.44
N GLU A 632 18.70 2.14 21.86
CA GLU A 632 19.64 1.02 21.95
C GLU A 632 21.01 1.40 21.36
N ILE A 633 21.04 1.99 20.16
CA ILE A 633 22.24 2.57 19.56
C ILE A 633 22.84 3.66 20.46
N SER A 634 22.03 4.49 21.11
CA SER A 634 22.52 5.49 22.07
C SER A 634 23.08 4.88 23.37
N ILE A 635 22.67 3.68 23.77
CA ILE A 635 23.21 2.95 24.93
C ILE A 635 24.52 2.27 24.52
N MET A 636 24.52 1.49 23.44
CA MET A 636 25.72 0.84 22.90
C MET A 636 26.85 1.84 22.59
N ASN A 637 26.52 3.08 22.18
CA ASN A 637 27.51 4.16 22.00
C ASN A 637 28.05 4.76 23.32
N LYS A 638 27.35 4.60 24.45
CA LYS A 638 27.82 4.95 25.80
C LYS A 638 28.66 3.86 26.44
N ASP A 639 28.52 2.61 25.99
CA ASP A 639 29.32 1.45 26.43
C ASP A 639 30.60 1.27 25.58
N LEU A 640 30.61 1.83 24.37
CA LEU A 640 31.77 1.92 23.47
C LEU A 640 33.06 2.57 24.02
N PRO A 641 33.04 3.50 25.01
CA PRO A 641 34.24 3.95 25.72
C PRO A 641 34.93 2.82 26.50
N ASP A 642 34.17 1.92 27.14
CA ASP A 642 34.74 0.80 27.89
C ASP A 642 35.40 -0.21 26.96
N ALA A 643 34.89 -0.37 25.74
CA ALA A 643 35.57 -1.12 24.69
C ALA A 643 36.95 -0.52 24.29
N LYS A 644 37.22 0.76 24.57
CA LYS A 644 38.57 1.34 24.44
C LYS A 644 39.43 1.06 25.66
N ALA A 645 38.87 1.12 26.88
CA ALA A 645 39.57 0.74 28.11
C ALA A 645 40.01 -0.74 28.06
N LEU A 646 39.08 -1.66 27.76
CA LEU A 646 39.35 -3.09 27.57
C LEU A 646 40.42 -3.36 26.50
N ARG A 647 40.47 -2.58 25.41
CA ARG A 647 41.56 -2.68 24.42
C ARG A 647 42.90 -2.24 24.99
N GLN A 648 42.94 -1.19 25.82
CA GLN A 648 44.18 -0.75 26.49
C GLN A 648 44.66 -1.79 27.52
N GLU A 649 43.75 -2.39 28.28
CA GLU A 649 44.06 -3.49 29.20
C GLU A 649 44.52 -4.76 28.47
N LEU A 650 43.93 -5.07 27.33
CA LEU A 650 44.39 -6.16 26.45
C LEU A 650 45.82 -5.90 25.94
N PHE A 651 46.13 -4.69 25.48
CA PHE A 651 47.51 -4.34 25.09
C PHE A 651 48.48 -4.32 26.27
N ARG A 652 48.03 -3.92 27.46
CA ARG A 652 48.83 -3.95 28.70
C ARG A 652 49.16 -5.39 29.10
N THR A 653 48.16 -6.25 29.21
CA THR A 653 48.32 -7.67 29.58
C THR A 653 49.11 -8.44 28.52
N GLN A 654 48.98 -8.11 27.23
CA GLN A 654 49.88 -8.63 26.19
C GLN A 654 51.34 -8.20 26.38
N ARG A 655 51.61 -6.94 26.74
CA ARG A 655 52.96 -6.45 27.04
C ARG A 655 53.55 -7.12 28.29
N GLU A 656 52.75 -7.26 29.35
CA GLU A 656 53.13 -7.96 30.58
C GLU A 656 53.44 -9.44 30.28
N LEU A 657 52.57 -10.14 29.54
CA LEU A 657 52.79 -11.52 29.07
C LEU A 657 54.05 -11.67 28.20
N LEU A 658 54.34 -10.71 27.32
CA LEU A 658 55.58 -10.71 26.54
C LEU A 658 56.82 -10.45 27.41
N CYS A 659 56.70 -9.64 28.47
CA CYS A 659 57.76 -9.44 29.45
C CYS A 659 58.05 -10.73 30.24
N GLU A 660 57.00 -11.39 30.76
CA GLU A 660 57.16 -12.68 31.45
C GLU A 660 57.65 -13.79 30.52
N ARG A 661 57.19 -13.85 29.25
CA ARG A 661 57.74 -14.79 28.27
C ARG A 661 59.24 -14.56 28.01
N LYS A 662 59.70 -13.31 27.96
CA LYS A 662 61.13 -12.97 27.85
C LYS A 662 61.90 -13.35 29.12
N LYS A 663 61.42 -13.00 30.31
CA LYS A 663 62.00 -13.44 31.60
C LYS A 663 62.12 -14.96 31.67
N CYS A 664 61.07 -15.69 31.31
CA CYS A 664 61.07 -17.15 31.25
C CYS A 664 61.93 -17.73 30.12
N SER A 665 62.30 -16.96 29.09
CA SER A 665 63.35 -17.37 28.14
C SER A 665 64.71 -17.23 28.79
N VAL A 666 65.03 -16.03 29.30
CA VAL A 666 66.28 -15.73 30.00
C VAL A 666 66.53 -16.68 31.17
N PHE A 667 65.53 -17.00 32.00
CA PHE A 667 65.68 -17.98 33.08
C PHE A 667 65.93 -19.41 32.57
N ARG A 668 65.35 -19.82 31.42
CA ARG A 668 65.65 -21.13 30.81
C ARG A 668 67.03 -21.14 30.14
N GLU A 669 67.49 -20.02 29.60
CA GLU A 669 68.84 -19.85 29.07
C GLU A 669 69.88 -19.88 30.20
N LEU A 670 69.66 -19.15 31.30
CA LEU A 670 70.47 -19.20 32.54
C LEU A 670 70.45 -20.59 33.21
N GLN A 671 69.37 -21.36 33.06
CA GLN A 671 69.31 -22.75 33.56
C GLN A 671 70.10 -23.72 32.68
N LYS A 672 70.15 -23.51 31.36
CA LYS A 672 70.97 -24.28 30.40
C LYS A 672 72.45 -23.90 30.46
N HIS A 673 72.73 -22.62 30.64
CA HIS A 673 74.06 -22.03 30.66
C HIS A 673 74.17 -21.08 31.88
N PRO A 674 74.38 -21.63 33.10
CA PRO A 674 74.63 -20.81 34.27
C PRO A 674 75.86 -19.92 34.06
N PRO A 675 75.78 -18.59 34.26
CA PRO A 675 76.87 -17.65 33.94
C PRO A 675 78.11 -17.78 34.85
N HIS A 676 78.07 -18.70 35.83
CA HIS A 676 79.19 -19.09 36.66
C HIS A 676 79.30 -20.62 36.65
N MET A 677 80.42 -21.16 36.16
CA MET A 677 80.61 -22.60 35.92
C MET A 677 80.90 -23.43 37.18
N HIS A 678 80.65 -22.86 38.37
CA HIS A 678 80.80 -23.54 39.66
C HIS A 678 79.52 -23.36 40.48
N ARG A 679 78.89 -24.49 40.87
CA ARG A 679 77.61 -24.53 41.59
C ARG A 679 77.75 -24.33 43.10
N TRP A 680 78.94 -23.98 43.59
CA TRP A 680 79.19 -23.61 44.97
C TRP A 680 79.65 -22.15 45.06
N ARG A 681 78.89 -21.37 45.82
CA ARG A 681 79.26 -20.04 46.32
C ARG A 681 79.62 -20.23 47.79
N TYR A 682 80.69 -19.59 48.27
CA TYR A 682 80.93 -19.52 49.72
C TYR A 682 79.72 -18.83 50.37
N LEU A 683 79.13 -19.47 51.38
CA LEU A 683 77.97 -18.92 52.08
C LEU A 683 78.42 -17.81 53.02
N GLU A 684 78.17 -16.55 52.64
CA GLU A 684 78.34 -15.34 53.47
C GLU A 684 77.26 -15.24 54.58
N ALA A 685 76.81 -16.40 55.08
CA ALA A 685 75.82 -16.56 56.13
C ALA A 685 76.21 -17.78 56.97
N SER A 686 76.73 -17.53 58.18
CA SER A 686 76.80 -18.54 59.23
C SER A 686 75.38 -18.93 59.66
N ASP A 687 75.19 -20.16 60.13
CA ASP A 687 73.88 -20.58 60.65
C ASP A 687 73.38 -19.64 61.76
N PRO A 688 72.13 -19.15 61.68
CA PRO A 688 71.61 -18.22 62.68
C PRO A 688 71.58 -18.92 64.04
N SER A 689 72.18 -18.27 65.04
CA SER A 689 72.26 -18.80 66.40
C SER A 689 70.89 -19.26 66.91
N LYS A 690 70.86 -20.30 67.76
CA LYS A 690 69.62 -20.78 68.42
C LYS A 690 68.83 -19.61 69.04
N TYR A 691 69.54 -18.58 69.54
CA TYR A 691 68.95 -17.34 70.05
C TYR A 691 68.19 -16.52 68.99
N GLU A 692 68.71 -16.40 67.76
CA GLU A 692 68.02 -15.70 66.67
C GLU A 692 66.81 -16.47 66.14
N LEU A 693 66.92 -17.80 66.08
CA LEU A 693 65.80 -18.69 65.75
C LEU A 693 64.69 -18.57 66.81
N ILE A 694 65.05 -18.55 68.10
CA ILE A 694 64.11 -18.27 69.20
C ILE A 694 63.51 -16.87 69.04
N GLN A 695 64.30 -15.82 68.80
CA GLN A 695 63.76 -14.47 68.56
C GLN A 695 62.78 -14.41 67.38
N LYS A 696 63.10 -15.08 66.26
CA LYS A 696 62.20 -15.18 65.09
C LYS A 696 60.92 -15.93 65.47
N MET A 697 61.02 -17.04 66.20
CA MET A 697 59.88 -17.80 66.73
C MET A 697 59.00 -16.94 67.64
N THR A 698 59.56 -16.20 68.61
CA THR A 698 58.79 -15.31 69.51
C THR A 698 58.17 -14.14 68.75
N LYS A 699 58.86 -13.56 67.76
CA LYS A 699 58.31 -12.50 66.89
C LYS A 699 57.15 -13.03 66.05
N LEU A 700 57.26 -14.25 65.50
CA LEU A 700 56.19 -14.91 64.75
C LEU A 700 55.02 -15.31 65.65
N GLN A 701 55.25 -15.84 66.86
CA GLN A 701 54.22 -16.14 67.85
C GLN A 701 53.45 -14.87 68.27
N LYS A 702 54.14 -13.77 68.58
CA LYS A 702 53.49 -12.48 68.88
C LYS A 702 52.64 -11.98 67.70
N ARG A 703 53.12 -12.11 66.47
CA ARG A 703 52.38 -11.73 65.25
C ARG A 703 51.19 -12.66 64.98
N LEU A 704 51.31 -13.96 65.28
CA LEU A 704 50.23 -14.94 65.19
C LEU A 704 49.13 -14.61 66.21
N ILE A 705 49.50 -14.40 67.49
CA ILE A 705 48.59 -14.03 68.57
C ILE A 705 47.80 -12.76 68.21
N ALA A 706 48.49 -11.72 67.72
CA ALA A 706 47.85 -10.50 67.24
C ALA A 706 46.85 -10.75 66.10
N LYS A 707 47.17 -11.62 65.13
CA LYS A 707 46.23 -11.98 64.06
C LYS A 707 45.08 -12.88 64.50
N THR A 708 45.26 -13.76 65.48
CA THR A 708 44.12 -14.46 66.10
C THR A 708 43.23 -13.51 66.89
N GLN A 709 43.78 -12.48 67.55
CA GLN A 709 42.97 -11.46 68.23
C GLN A 709 42.16 -10.65 67.22
N GLU A 710 42.78 -10.14 66.15
CA GLU A 710 42.04 -9.46 65.07
C GLU A 710 40.91 -10.33 64.49
N VAL A 711 41.10 -11.65 64.35
CA VAL A 711 40.06 -12.56 63.86
C VAL A 711 38.92 -12.76 64.88
N VAL A 712 39.21 -12.74 66.19
CA VAL A 712 38.19 -12.75 67.24
C VAL A 712 37.42 -11.44 67.26
N ASP A 713 38.11 -10.30 67.22
CA ASP A 713 37.50 -8.96 67.24
C ASP A 713 36.58 -8.77 66.02
N ASN A 714 37.02 -9.19 64.82
CA ASN A 714 36.19 -9.17 63.62
C ASN A 714 34.97 -10.12 63.71
N ARG A 715 35.09 -11.29 64.36
CA ARG A 715 33.94 -12.19 64.59
C ARG A 715 32.91 -11.57 65.52
N LEU A 716 33.34 -10.90 66.60
CA LEU A 716 32.45 -10.18 67.50
C LEU A 716 31.75 -9.02 66.78
N LEU A 717 32.48 -8.27 65.94
CA LEU A 717 31.91 -7.20 65.12
C LEU A 717 30.85 -7.73 64.15
N ILE A 718 31.10 -8.87 63.49
CA ILE A 718 30.12 -9.52 62.61
C ILE A 718 28.87 -9.94 63.39
N GLN A 719 29.02 -10.60 64.54
CA GLN A 719 27.89 -11.00 65.39
C GLN A 719 27.04 -9.81 65.84
N GLU A 720 27.66 -8.65 66.15
CA GLU A 720 26.90 -7.44 66.46
C GLU A 720 26.19 -6.86 65.23
N LYS A 721 26.82 -6.87 64.04
CA LYS A 721 26.12 -6.45 62.80
C LYS A 721 24.96 -7.38 62.46
N GLU A 722 25.10 -8.69 62.67
CA GLU A 722 24.02 -9.68 62.50
C GLU A 722 22.87 -9.45 63.50
N ARG A 723 23.18 -9.17 64.77
CA ARG A 723 22.20 -8.78 65.79
C ARG A 723 21.44 -7.53 65.36
N LEU A 724 22.14 -6.46 65.01
CA LEU A 724 21.55 -5.20 64.57
C LEU A 724 20.73 -5.35 63.28
N TYR A 725 21.18 -6.18 62.34
CA TYR A 725 20.41 -6.51 61.13
C TYR A 725 19.12 -7.27 61.45
N MET A 726 19.16 -8.23 62.38
CA MET A 726 17.97 -8.95 62.82
C MET A 726 17.01 -8.08 63.65
N GLU A 727 17.52 -7.12 64.42
CA GLU A 727 16.71 -6.10 65.11
C GLU A 727 16.07 -5.12 64.11
N LEU A 728 16.83 -4.64 63.12
CA LEU A 728 16.29 -3.83 62.01
C LEU A 728 15.23 -4.59 61.21
N LYS A 729 15.45 -5.88 60.90
CA LYS A 729 14.48 -6.74 60.20
C LYS A 729 13.21 -6.95 61.02
N LYS A 730 13.32 -7.16 62.34
CA LYS A 730 12.17 -7.19 63.26
C LYS A 730 11.43 -5.85 63.34
N ASN A 731 12.16 -4.73 63.34
CA ASN A 731 11.57 -3.40 63.36
C ASN A 731 10.88 -3.03 62.05
N LEU A 732 11.42 -3.43 60.89
CA LEU A 732 10.78 -3.31 59.59
C LEU A 732 9.51 -4.16 59.50
N ALA A 733 9.56 -5.42 59.97
CA ALA A 733 8.38 -6.30 60.03
C ALA A 733 7.31 -5.84 61.06
N ARG A 734 7.65 -4.91 61.96
CA ARG A 734 6.73 -4.26 62.91
C ARG A 734 6.22 -2.90 62.44
N ARG A 735 6.72 -2.37 61.31
CA ARG A 735 6.14 -1.15 60.72
C ARG A 735 4.86 -1.53 59.97
N PRO A 736 3.76 -0.77 60.14
CA PRO A 736 2.59 -0.93 59.27
C PRO A 736 2.98 -0.77 57.80
N GLY A 737 2.39 -1.60 56.93
CA GLY A 737 2.63 -1.56 55.48
C GLY A 737 2.13 -0.25 54.84
N LEU A 738 2.50 -0.02 53.58
CA LEU A 738 2.16 1.21 52.86
C LEU A 738 0.65 1.51 52.88
N GLU A 739 -0.20 0.51 52.66
CA GLU A 739 -1.67 0.65 52.74
C GLU A 739 -2.14 1.17 54.11
N VAL A 740 -1.53 0.72 55.20
CA VAL A 740 -1.89 1.14 56.56
C VAL A 740 -1.32 2.52 56.89
N ALA A 741 -0.17 2.89 56.30
CA ALA A 741 0.35 4.25 56.35
C ALA A 741 -0.55 5.23 55.56
N GLU A 742 -1.05 4.82 54.40
CA GLU A 742 -2.01 5.58 53.59
C GLU A 742 -3.38 5.68 54.29
N GLN A 743 -3.91 4.60 54.88
CA GLN A 743 -5.12 4.63 55.69
C GLN A 743 -4.97 5.54 56.93
N LEU A 744 -3.81 5.53 57.59
CA LEU A 744 -3.53 6.46 58.69
C LEU A 744 -3.42 7.90 58.19
N GLN A 745 -2.82 8.14 57.02
CA GLN A 745 -2.75 9.47 56.42
C GLN A 745 -4.14 9.98 56.01
N GLN A 746 -4.97 9.15 55.36
CA GLN A 746 -6.37 9.44 55.05
C GLN A 746 -7.16 9.73 56.33
N SER A 747 -6.93 8.94 57.40
CA SER A 747 -7.52 9.17 58.72
C SER A 747 -7.06 10.49 59.35
N GLN A 748 -5.80 10.92 59.15
CA GLN A 748 -5.34 12.26 59.53
C GLN A 748 -5.96 13.37 58.66
N TRP A 749 -6.21 13.13 57.36
CA TRP A 749 -6.92 14.09 56.51
C TRP A 749 -8.38 14.26 56.95
N THR A 750 -9.11 13.17 57.22
CA THR A 750 -10.49 13.24 57.71
C THR A 750 -10.55 13.86 59.11
N VAL A 751 -9.65 13.51 60.03
CA VAL A 751 -9.55 14.18 61.34
C VAL A 751 -9.25 15.67 61.18
N ARG A 752 -8.32 16.08 60.31
CA ARG A 752 -8.05 17.52 60.04
C ARG A 752 -9.27 18.23 59.45
N ASP A 753 -10.06 17.59 58.60
CA ASP A 753 -11.28 18.19 58.05
C ASP A 753 -12.42 18.25 59.06
N MET A 754 -12.52 17.27 59.96
CA MET A 754 -13.41 17.34 61.13
C MET A 754 -12.94 18.40 62.13
N ASP A 755 -11.63 18.60 62.29
CA ASP A 755 -11.03 19.64 63.14
C ASP A 755 -11.23 21.06 62.53
N LYS A 756 -11.21 21.20 61.19
CA LYS A 756 -11.68 22.42 60.50
C LYS A 756 -13.17 22.66 60.73
N LYS A 757 -14.02 21.62 60.63
CA LYS A 757 -15.46 21.75 60.88
C LYS A 757 -15.76 22.09 62.34
N LEU A 758 -15.02 21.50 63.28
CA LEU A 758 -15.08 21.83 64.70
C LEU A 758 -14.57 23.25 64.97
N LYS A 759 -13.52 23.72 64.29
CA LYS A 759 -13.11 25.13 64.35
C LYS A 759 -14.19 26.06 63.81
N VAL A 760 -14.76 25.80 62.63
CA VAL A 760 -15.89 26.58 62.11
C VAL A 760 -17.08 26.58 63.07
N LEU A 761 -17.42 25.44 63.71
CA LEU A 761 -18.48 25.37 64.72
C LEU A 761 -18.12 26.10 66.03
N ASN A 762 -16.86 26.06 66.45
CA ASN A 762 -16.37 26.71 67.67
C ASN A 762 -16.20 28.23 67.47
N ASP A 763 -15.82 28.66 66.27
CA ASP A 763 -15.84 30.05 65.81
C ASP A 763 -17.29 30.55 65.76
N PHE A 764 -18.23 29.73 65.26
CA PHE A 764 -19.67 30.01 65.34
C PHE A 764 -20.14 30.14 66.80
N HIS A 765 -19.65 29.26 67.69
CA HIS A 765 -19.97 29.28 69.11
C HIS A 765 -19.31 30.45 69.86
N LEU A 766 -18.14 30.92 69.43
CA LEU A 766 -17.46 32.12 69.92
C LEU A 766 -18.15 33.40 69.42
N ILE A 767 -18.64 33.42 68.19
CA ILE A 767 -19.50 34.49 67.65
C ILE A 767 -20.83 34.53 68.43
N HIS A 768 -21.45 33.38 68.69
CA HIS A 768 -22.68 33.30 69.49
C HIS A 768 -22.47 33.64 70.98
N SER A 769 -21.30 33.30 71.54
CA SER A 769 -20.90 33.65 72.91
C SER A 769 -20.62 35.16 73.06
N SER A 770 -19.91 35.76 72.11
CA SER A 770 -19.66 37.21 72.08
C SER A 770 -20.93 38.01 71.77
N PHE A 771 -21.92 37.44 71.08
CA PHE A 771 -23.26 38.04 71.00
C PHE A 771 -24.01 37.99 72.35
N PHE A 772 -23.92 36.89 73.10
CA PHE A 772 -24.57 36.75 74.41
C PHE A 772 -23.90 37.56 75.53
N LEU A 773 -22.59 37.80 75.44
CA LEU A 773 -21.84 38.66 76.36
C LEU A 773 -21.92 40.16 76.02
N CYS A 774 -22.70 40.54 75.00
CA CYS A 774 -22.95 41.94 74.64
C CYS A 774 -24.30 42.46 75.18
N HIS A 775 -24.75 41.96 76.35
CA HIS A 775 -26.04 42.34 76.94
C HIS A 775 -25.97 43.07 78.31
N ASP A 776 -24.77 43.37 78.81
CA ASP A 776 -24.50 44.46 79.75
C ASP A 776 -23.51 45.43 79.06
N CYS A 777 -23.89 46.65 78.66
CA CYS A 777 -24.29 47.83 79.45
C CYS A 777 -23.07 48.64 79.96
N PRO A 778 -22.93 49.95 79.67
CA PRO A 778 -23.53 50.71 78.56
C PRO A 778 -22.60 51.75 77.86
N ARG A 779 -22.74 51.86 76.53
CA ARG A 779 -22.55 53.09 75.69
C ARG A 779 -21.19 53.82 75.66
N CYS A 780 -20.77 54.41 74.53
CA CYS A 780 -21.03 54.15 73.11
C CYS A 780 -20.11 55.04 72.23
N THR A 781 -19.92 54.63 70.97
CA THR A 781 -19.65 55.51 69.81
C THR A 781 -18.69 56.70 69.98
N HIS A 782 -17.39 56.49 69.71
CA HIS A 782 -16.63 57.40 68.84
C HIS A 782 -15.46 56.67 68.19
N HIS A 783 -15.32 56.86 66.86
CA HIS A 783 -14.34 56.25 65.95
C HIS A 783 -14.34 54.70 65.90
N HIS A 784 -14.53 53.99 64.77
CA HIS A 784 -14.72 54.31 63.34
C HIS A 784 -13.68 55.24 62.67
N VAL A 785 -13.07 54.74 61.60
CA VAL A 785 -11.80 55.24 61.02
C VAL A 785 -10.64 54.88 61.98
N GLU A 786 -9.61 54.13 61.57
CA GLU A 786 -9.20 53.77 60.21
C GLU A 786 -9.52 52.32 59.79
N ILE A 787 -10.05 52.15 58.59
CA ILE A 787 -10.24 50.85 57.92
C ILE A 787 -9.53 50.89 56.56
N ARG A 788 -8.55 49.99 56.39
CA ARG A 788 -8.22 49.26 55.14
C ARG A 788 -7.93 50.08 53.87
N GLN A 789 -6.65 50.42 53.69
CA GLN A 789 -5.92 50.39 52.40
C GLN A 789 -4.49 49.90 52.74
N GLN A 790 -3.83 48.93 52.10
CA GLN A 790 -4.03 48.17 50.85
C GLN A 790 -4.53 46.73 51.13
N ALA A 791 -5.26 45.99 50.29
CA ALA A 791 -5.28 45.83 48.82
C ALA A 791 -4.22 44.84 48.26
N TRP A 792 -4.69 43.63 47.94
CA TRP A 792 -4.07 42.58 47.10
C TRP A 792 -3.92 43.08 45.62
N PRO A 793 -3.16 42.43 44.69
CA PRO A 793 -2.95 40.97 44.59
C PRO A 793 -1.61 40.44 43.99
N ASP A 794 -1.58 39.11 43.77
CA ASP A 794 -0.79 38.27 42.83
C ASP A 794 0.76 38.25 42.90
N VAL A 795 1.49 37.10 42.90
CA VAL A 795 1.38 35.73 42.35
C VAL A 795 2.02 35.53 40.95
N ILE A 796 3.32 35.20 40.95
CA ILE A 796 4.10 34.48 39.90
C ILE A 796 5.15 33.63 40.68
N ILE A 797 5.14 32.30 40.75
CA ILE A 797 5.25 31.19 39.75
C ILE A 797 6.71 30.83 39.40
N ASN A 798 6.96 29.52 39.21
CA ASN A 798 8.23 28.77 39.04
C ASN A 798 8.93 28.41 40.37
N GLN A 799 9.10 27.13 40.76
CA GLN A 799 8.79 25.84 40.13
C GLN A 799 9.64 25.41 38.91
N CYS A 800 10.95 25.31 39.13
CA CYS A 800 11.90 24.38 38.47
C CYS A 800 13.08 24.20 39.44
N SER A 801 13.82 23.09 39.51
CA SER A 801 13.68 21.72 38.98
C SER A 801 14.82 20.87 39.60
N SER A 802 15.08 19.65 39.09
CA SER A 802 16.38 18.94 39.24
C SER A 802 16.75 18.38 40.62
N ASN A 803 16.36 17.12 40.84
CA ASN A 803 17.13 16.18 41.67
C ASN A 803 18.62 16.22 41.30
N THR A 804 19.52 16.49 42.27
CA THR A 804 20.97 16.27 42.11
C THR A 804 21.59 15.67 43.37
N PHE A 805 21.04 14.53 43.83
CA PHE A 805 21.73 13.71 44.83
C PHE A 805 22.66 12.72 44.10
N ILE A 806 23.87 13.19 43.78
CA ILE A 806 24.93 12.32 43.26
C ILE A 806 25.44 11.47 44.43
N MET A 807 25.27 10.15 44.33
CA MET A 807 26.02 9.24 45.19
C MET A 807 27.51 9.31 44.84
N SER A 808 28.31 9.79 45.77
CA SER A 808 29.75 9.54 45.81
C SER A 808 30.05 8.40 46.79
N SER A 809 31.02 7.55 46.42
CA SER A 809 31.72 6.54 47.24
C SER A 809 31.19 5.10 47.16
N PHE A 810 32.10 4.23 46.70
CA PHE A 810 32.11 2.74 46.71
C PHE A 810 31.06 2.02 45.86
#